data_AF-A0A9P4K439-F1
#
_entry.id   AF-A0A9P4K439-F1
#
_cell.length_a   1.000
_cell.length_b   1.000
_cell.length_c   1.000
_cell.angle_alpha   90.00
_cell.angle_beta   90.00
_cell.angle_gamma   90.00
#
_symmetry.space_group_name_H-M   'P 1'
#
loop_
_entity.id
_entity.type
_entity.pdbx_description
1 polymer ?
#
loop_
_entity_poly.entity_id
_entity_poly.type
_entity_poly.pdbx_seq_one_letter_code
_entity_poly.pdbx_strand_id
1 'polypeptide(L)'
;MALDSDTTSVTAHCLCKAHIYTSQVPKSKLPLLAYACHCNSCRHATGALYSIDIAWPEPRKNVDTSSLKKYSFSNRISVLFCGTCSTPMFFESATEPHDLGVFVGTIANDNENLVRIADHIYVGDTIDGGATMWLRKPNADGAEARRFEARSSGALTQSAQGVKLPYDWPAASVLTGYDKKTEDSVPIRCKCKGVDFVLHRGDYSDKKREELPWCIDPENLKMVGAFCVCDSCRLFAGVDVYNWAYAELKYISKADGSPFPGSSLDLRKSIDSKDTSFGTLAYYASSPSVQRYFCSNCAACVFFTHDSRPGIVDVAIGLLEASDGARAEGIISWSFGDIECLEDVRFGWRENMMRCVEKEGEEWRKQRGYPKNYRRLQHEAEIQAKIVKQPHMDPAVSREDYSVASRIPEAESGPSSLRSMPLNVSQPPSLPQRSLWNIDINASPQPAPRMLPTGAQNPTPSPKYVDIRKMETGIEYKTADISEEELRNMVADSCNEGPQQWGLFMVLFPAADHPKSHDEMRIDPFPPEIRESFQRHWGFCNLSFSSYADMWSGSMAYSPFPGDNSWKGWFMRTRKNWEWSIALTISHNLRTKMTYVVVRGVRVWEADTVIADLSSVRNNAENPFLVPFIILHYNLDISTRSNQNQDGEHFNIQASLPMTSFYANGPEASIEKDLVAIQGKLMGLTTTSAAVTQLIESQLGFIRFFKEPLFMMNTKENEAKYDDDVLYAQRERLLYMETVAIGEKQINAYVKDACYALNQMVSSLTAQRDNETNLRISTAMASEAHTSTIMARASLRYGLDMRVIATVTLIFLPGTFVATFFSINFFNFDPENDGAKMSNWVWVYFVVTIVLTGIVLTVWRFVTPAKIEELLDLEKNPDPSLVELDRSLKRSLTAKTMKSWRKVKTF
;
A
#
# COMPACT_ATOMS: atom_id res chain seq x y z
N MET A 1 -24.87 -26.07 28.52
CA MET A 1 -24.55 -24.76 29.12
C MET A 1 -24.80 -23.72 28.04
N ALA A 2 -25.87 -22.94 28.18
CA ALA A 2 -26.14 -21.81 27.30
C ALA A 2 -25.04 -20.75 27.55
N LEU A 3 -24.48 -20.18 26.47
CA LEU A 3 -23.58 -19.04 26.57
C LEU A 3 -24.42 -17.82 26.97
N ASP A 4 -24.12 -17.25 28.13
CA ASP A 4 -24.76 -16.06 28.69
C ASP A 4 -24.61 -14.87 27.73
N SER A 5 -25.71 -14.21 27.36
CA SER A 5 -25.73 -13.06 26.44
C SER A 5 -25.10 -11.78 27.00
N ASP A 6 -24.75 -11.77 28.30
CA ASP A 6 -24.13 -10.64 29.04
C ASP A 6 -22.58 -10.69 29.05
N THR A 7 -21.97 -11.43 28.12
CA THR A 7 -20.49 -11.55 28.03
C THR A 7 -19.95 -10.95 26.73
N THR A 8 -18.75 -10.37 26.78
CA THR A 8 -17.97 -9.97 25.61
C THR A 8 -16.65 -10.71 25.55
N SER A 9 -16.14 -10.89 24.34
CA SER A 9 -14.85 -11.54 24.09
C SER A 9 -13.71 -10.55 24.23
N VAL A 10 -12.69 -10.92 25.00
CA VAL A 10 -11.40 -10.23 25.06
C VAL A 10 -10.36 -11.13 24.41
N THR A 11 -9.78 -10.68 23.30
CA THR A 11 -8.75 -11.40 22.56
C THR A 11 -7.40 -10.71 22.69
N ALA A 12 -6.35 -11.48 23.02
CA ALA A 12 -4.97 -11.02 23.05
C ALA A 12 -4.12 -11.86 22.10
N HIS A 13 -3.26 -11.23 21.29
CA HIS A 13 -2.39 -11.97 20.36
C HIS A 13 -1.01 -11.34 20.22
N CYS A 14 -0.04 -12.19 19.85
CA CYS A 14 1.30 -11.71 19.52
C CYS A 14 1.36 -11.11 18.11
N LEU A 15 2.45 -10.40 17.79
CA LEU A 15 2.65 -9.76 16.48
C LEU A 15 2.60 -10.77 15.33
N CYS A 16 3.24 -11.93 15.46
CA CYS A 16 3.23 -12.97 14.42
C CYS A 16 1.97 -13.85 14.41
N LYS A 17 1.03 -13.59 15.33
CA LYS A 17 -0.23 -14.36 15.52
C LYS A 17 -0.05 -15.86 15.79
N ALA A 18 1.16 -16.31 16.14
CA ALA A 18 1.41 -17.70 16.53
C ALA A 18 0.74 -18.06 17.87
N HIS A 19 0.48 -17.07 18.72
CA HIS A 19 -0.25 -17.22 19.97
C HIS A 19 -1.42 -16.24 19.98
N ILE A 20 -2.62 -16.79 20.16
CA ILE A 20 -3.89 -16.06 20.26
C ILE A 20 -4.62 -16.64 21.47
N TYR A 21 -5.02 -15.77 22.38
CA TYR A 21 -5.76 -16.10 23.59
C TYR A 21 -7.08 -15.35 23.56
N THR A 22 -8.17 -16.05 23.83
CA THR A 22 -9.50 -15.45 23.87
C THR A 22 -10.17 -15.87 25.15
N SER A 23 -10.79 -14.92 25.85
CA SER A 23 -11.55 -15.18 27.06
C SER A 23 -12.85 -14.40 27.06
N GLN A 24 -13.86 -14.90 27.78
CA GLN A 24 -15.15 -14.25 27.92
C GLN A 24 -15.23 -13.46 29.23
N VAL A 25 -15.71 -12.22 29.15
CA VAL A 25 -15.85 -11.29 30.27
C VAL A 25 -17.28 -10.81 30.37
N PRO A 26 -17.94 -10.92 31.53
CA PRO A 26 -19.24 -10.27 31.74
C PRO A 26 -19.14 -8.76 31.51
N LYS A 27 -20.04 -8.17 30.73
CA LYS A 27 -20.00 -6.73 30.42
C LYS A 27 -20.12 -5.87 31.67
N SER A 28 -20.80 -6.37 32.71
CA SER A 28 -20.86 -5.78 34.05
C SER A 28 -19.50 -5.61 34.76
N LYS A 29 -18.45 -6.34 34.33
CA LYS A 29 -17.08 -6.21 34.85
C LYS A 29 -16.21 -5.23 34.06
N LEU A 30 -16.72 -4.67 32.97
CA LEU A 30 -16.01 -3.66 32.17
C LEU A 30 -16.25 -2.25 32.74
N PRO A 31 -15.27 -1.34 32.60
CA PRO A 31 -13.93 -1.56 32.06
C PRO A 31 -13.03 -2.36 33.01
N LEU A 32 -12.15 -3.21 32.46
CA LEU A 32 -11.18 -3.96 33.25
C LEU A 32 -10.13 -3.02 33.85
N LEU A 33 -9.88 -3.19 35.14
CA LEU A 33 -8.96 -2.34 35.90
C LEU A 33 -7.51 -2.63 35.51
N ALA A 34 -6.80 -1.59 35.08
CA ALA A 34 -5.39 -1.62 34.72
C ALA A 34 -4.53 -0.71 35.60
N TYR A 35 -3.25 -1.07 35.70
CA TYR A 35 -2.20 -0.24 36.29
C TYR A 35 -1.13 -0.01 35.25
N ALA A 36 -0.63 1.24 35.16
CA ALA A 36 0.57 1.51 34.40
C ALA A 36 1.78 1.53 35.34
N CYS A 37 2.70 0.58 35.18
CA CYS A 37 3.95 0.52 35.93
C CYS A 37 5.06 1.27 35.19
N HIS A 38 5.73 2.17 35.90
CA HIS A 38 6.80 3.02 35.35
C HIS A 38 8.20 2.67 35.88
N CYS A 39 8.32 1.56 36.63
CA CYS A 39 9.61 1.16 37.20
C CYS A 39 10.66 0.88 36.12
N ASN A 40 11.94 1.07 36.46
CA ASN A 40 13.04 0.81 35.52
C ASN A 40 13.04 -0.63 35.02
N SER A 41 12.59 -1.58 35.85
CA SER A 41 12.52 -2.98 35.42
C SER A 41 11.48 -3.21 34.32
N CYS A 42 10.30 -2.58 34.39
CA CYS A 42 9.27 -2.68 33.36
C CYS A 42 9.73 -1.96 32.09
N ARG A 43 10.30 -0.76 32.22
CA ARG A 43 10.88 -0.01 31.09
C ARG A 43 11.93 -0.84 30.34
N HIS A 44 12.83 -1.49 31.07
CA HIS A 44 13.92 -2.28 30.49
C HIS A 44 13.44 -3.64 29.94
N ALA A 45 12.20 -4.07 30.24
CA ALA A 45 11.62 -5.31 29.74
C ALA A 45 10.66 -5.10 28.56
N THR A 46 10.03 -3.93 28.43
CA THR A 46 9.16 -3.60 27.27
C THR A 46 9.89 -2.73 26.24
N GLY A 47 10.93 -2.01 26.65
CA GLY A 47 11.56 -0.94 25.87
C GLY A 47 10.71 0.33 25.77
N ALA A 48 9.51 0.34 26.38
CA ALA A 48 8.65 1.51 26.47
C ALA A 48 8.88 2.26 27.78
N LEU A 49 8.32 3.47 27.91
CA LEU A 49 8.43 4.26 29.13
C LEU A 49 7.57 3.74 30.29
N TYR A 50 6.76 2.71 30.05
CA TYR A 50 5.88 2.09 31.03
C TYR A 50 5.49 0.67 30.57
N SER A 51 4.73 -0.04 31.40
CA SER A 51 4.01 -1.28 31.06
C SER A 51 2.59 -1.17 31.59
N ILE A 52 1.60 -1.67 30.86
CA ILE A 52 0.22 -1.76 31.34
C ILE A 52 -0.22 -3.21 31.29
N ASP A 53 -0.76 -3.68 32.40
CA ASP A 53 -1.38 -4.99 32.50
C ASP A 53 -2.76 -4.92 33.16
N ILE A 54 -3.61 -5.88 32.78
CA ILE A 54 -4.89 -6.19 33.44
C ILE A 54 -4.88 -7.66 33.84
N ALA A 55 -5.68 -8.01 34.85
CA ALA A 55 -5.92 -9.43 35.14
C ALA A 55 -6.61 -10.09 33.94
N TRP A 56 -6.03 -11.19 33.45
CA TRP A 56 -6.64 -12.04 32.43
C TRP A 56 -7.92 -12.64 33.02
N PRO A 57 -9.04 -12.62 32.26
CA PRO A 57 -10.33 -12.98 32.84
C PRO A 57 -10.47 -14.44 33.27
N GLU A 58 -9.66 -15.34 32.68
CA GLU A 58 -9.65 -16.76 33.00
C GLU A 58 -8.59 -17.13 34.03
N PRO A 59 -8.90 -18.07 34.95
CA PRO A 59 -7.91 -18.62 35.87
C PRO A 59 -6.71 -19.20 35.13
N ARG A 60 -5.50 -18.98 35.68
CA ARG A 60 -4.21 -19.45 35.14
C ARG A 60 -4.21 -20.89 34.64
N LYS A 61 -4.88 -21.80 35.36
CA LYS A 61 -4.96 -23.24 35.05
C LYS A 61 -5.70 -23.55 33.74
N ASN A 62 -6.52 -22.64 33.25
CA ASN A 62 -7.30 -22.80 32.01
C ASN A 62 -6.56 -22.25 30.78
N VAL A 63 -5.48 -21.50 30.99
CA VAL A 63 -4.73 -20.84 29.91
C VAL A 63 -3.45 -21.63 29.61
N ASP A 64 -3.36 -22.22 28.42
CA ASP A 64 -2.16 -22.92 27.97
C ASP A 64 -1.06 -21.93 27.54
N THR A 65 -0.04 -21.80 28.38
CA THR A 65 1.12 -20.95 28.15
C THR A 65 2.40 -21.76 27.90
N SER A 66 2.30 -23.08 27.72
CA SER A 66 3.45 -23.99 27.59
C SER A 66 4.34 -23.69 26.38
N SER A 67 3.78 -23.12 25.32
CA SER A 67 4.48 -22.72 24.10
C SER A 67 5.16 -21.35 24.17
N LEU A 68 4.88 -20.56 25.23
CA LEU A 68 5.52 -19.27 25.46
C LEU A 68 6.87 -19.45 26.15
N LYS A 69 7.84 -18.59 25.83
CA LYS A 69 9.08 -18.50 26.60
C LYS A 69 8.79 -17.82 27.93
N LYS A 70 9.51 -18.25 28.98
CA LYS A 70 9.38 -17.73 30.34
C LYS A 70 10.68 -17.08 30.79
N TYR A 71 10.60 -15.82 31.23
CA TYR A 71 11.70 -15.09 31.85
C TYR A 71 11.38 -14.79 33.31
N SER A 72 12.29 -15.12 34.22
CA SER A 72 12.18 -14.76 35.63
C SER A 72 12.50 -13.27 35.82
N PHE A 73 11.46 -12.44 35.80
CA PHE A 73 11.57 -10.99 35.87
C PHE A 73 11.97 -10.49 37.27
N SER A 74 11.50 -11.18 38.29
CA SER A 74 11.92 -11.06 39.69
C SER A 74 11.66 -12.38 40.44
N ASN A 75 12.00 -12.44 41.72
CA ASN A 75 11.66 -13.59 42.57
C ASN A 75 10.14 -13.84 42.71
N ARG A 76 9.29 -12.90 42.26
CA ARG A 76 7.83 -12.98 42.39
C ARG A 76 7.09 -13.02 41.06
N ILE A 77 7.70 -12.55 39.98
CA ILE A 77 7.02 -12.32 38.70
C ILE A 77 7.84 -12.95 37.59
N SER A 78 7.18 -13.66 36.69
CA SER A 78 7.73 -14.10 35.42
C SER A 78 7.02 -13.42 34.25
N VAL A 79 7.74 -13.09 33.19
CA VAL A 79 7.18 -12.61 31.92
C VAL A 79 7.11 -13.80 30.96
N LEU A 80 5.94 -14.00 30.35
CA LEU A 80 5.66 -15.01 29.34
C LEU A 80 5.53 -14.32 27.98
N PHE A 81 6.32 -14.73 26.99
CA PHE A 81 6.42 -14.02 25.70
C PHE A 81 6.58 -14.97 24.51
N CYS A 82 6.21 -14.49 23.33
CA CYS A 82 6.34 -15.26 22.10
C CYS A 82 7.82 -15.50 21.75
N GLY A 83 8.22 -16.75 21.58
CA GLY A 83 9.60 -17.09 21.24
C GLY A 83 10.05 -16.64 19.84
N THR A 84 9.11 -16.35 18.94
CA THR A 84 9.36 -15.96 17.54
C THR A 84 9.43 -14.44 17.36
N CYS A 85 8.38 -13.72 17.76
CA CYS A 85 8.28 -12.27 17.56
C CYS A 85 8.51 -11.45 18.84
N SER A 86 8.88 -12.09 19.94
CA SER A 86 9.17 -11.44 21.23
C SER A 86 8.02 -10.75 21.94
N THR A 87 6.81 -10.69 21.38
CA THR A 87 5.68 -10.03 22.06
C THR A 87 5.50 -10.56 23.49
N PRO A 88 5.59 -9.70 24.53
CA PRO A 88 5.24 -10.10 25.88
C PRO A 88 3.72 -10.27 25.97
N MET A 89 3.28 -11.45 26.37
CA MET A 89 1.85 -11.80 26.43
C MET A 89 1.31 -11.69 27.85
N PHE A 90 1.99 -12.28 28.83
CA PHE A 90 1.51 -12.33 30.21
C PHE A 90 2.59 -12.09 31.26
N PHE A 91 2.17 -11.59 32.42
CA PHE A 91 2.84 -11.72 33.70
C PHE A 91 2.25 -12.90 34.48
N GLU A 92 3.12 -13.72 35.06
CA GLU A 92 2.76 -14.79 35.98
C GLU A 92 3.31 -14.47 37.37
N SER A 93 2.43 -14.39 38.36
CA SER A 93 2.78 -14.07 39.74
C SER A 93 2.93 -15.32 40.59
N ALA A 94 4.04 -15.45 41.31
CA ALA A 94 4.26 -16.52 42.27
C ALA A 94 3.40 -16.34 43.55
N THR A 95 3.01 -15.10 43.86
CA THR A 95 2.15 -14.79 45.02
C THR A 95 0.67 -14.89 44.71
N GLU A 96 0.29 -14.82 43.43
CA GLU A 96 -1.07 -15.00 42.93
C GLU A 96 -1.07 -16.08 41.83
N PRO A 97 -0.74 -17.34 42.17
CA PRO A 97 -0.51 -18.40 41.17
C PRO A 97 -1.77 -18.81 40.39
N HIS A 98 -2.92 -18.26 40.75
CA HIS A 98 -4.21 -18.54 40.13
C HIS A 98 -4.60 -17.53 39.04
N ASP A 99 -3.90 -16.39 38.94
CA ASP A 99 -4.22 -15.31 37.99
C ASP A 99 -3.03 -15.02 37.04
N LEU A 100 -3.35 -14.63 35.81
CA LEU A 100 -2.38 -14.10 34.84
C LEU A 100 -2.63 -12.61 34.67
N GLY A 101 -1.58 -11.80 34.55
CA GLY A 101 -1.72 -10.43 34.02
C GLY A 101 -1.48 -10.45 32.52
N VAL A 102 -2.34 -9.87 31.69
CA VAL A 102 -2.10 -9.74 30.23
C VAL A 102 -1.56 -8.35 29.91
N PHE A 103 -0.58 -8.26 29.02
CA PHE A 103 -0.07 -6.98 28.53
C PHE A 103 -1.12 -6.31 27.64
N VAL A 104 -1.55 -5.11 28.01
CA VAL A 104 -2.69 -4.44 27.35
C VAL A 104 -2.42 -4.15 25.88
N GLY A 105 -1.18 -3.88 25.47
CA GLY A 105 -0.88 -3.68 24.05
C GLY A 105 -1.17 -4.91 23.16
N THR A 106 -1.25 -6.11 23.74
CA THR A 106 -1.56 -7.35 22.98
C THR A 106 -3.05 -7.57 22.75
N ILE A 107 -3.90 -6.85 23.49
CA ILE A 107 -5.36 -6.98 23.38
C ILE A 107 -5.81 -6.39 22.06
N ALA A 108 -6.71 -7.06 21.36
CA ALA A 108 -7.32 -6.55 20.13
C ALA A 108 -7.96 -5.17 20.37
N ASN A 109 -8.06 -4.39 19.29
CA ASN A 109 -8.71 -3.08 19.34
C ASN A 109 -10.18 -3.19 18.94
N ASP A 110 -10.86 -4.19 19.51
CA ASP A 110 -12.28 -4.48 19.36
C ASP A 110 -13.04 -4.06 20.63
N ASN A 111 -14.34 -3.75 20.49
CA ASN A 111 -15.23 -3.26 21.56
C ASN A 111 -15.01 -1.79 21.99
N GLU A 112 -15.99 -1.25 22.73
CA GLU A 112 -15.92 0.06 23.38
C GLU A 112 -15.47 -0.08 24.83
N ASN A 113 -14.52 0.77 25.26
CA ASN A 113 -14.15 0.99 26.66
C ASN A 113 -13.74 -0.26 27.48
N LEU A 114 -12.79 -1.05 26.94
CA LEU A 114 -12.38 -2.32 27.52
C LEU A 114 -11.50 -2.20 28.77
N VAL A 115 -10.63 -1.19 28.83
CA VAL A 115 -9.63 -1.01 29.89
C VAL A 115 -9.78 0.35 30.56
N ARG A 116 -9.64 0.38 31.88
CA ARG A 116 -9.53 1.60 32.69
C ARG A 116 -8.21 1.61 33.44
N ILE A 117 -7.35 2.57 33.12
CA ILE A 117 -6.11 2.81 33.86
C ILE A 117 -6.45 3.62 35.10
N ALA A 118 -6.45 2.97 36.27
CA ALA A 118 -6.78 3.64 37.52
C ALA A 118 -5.56 4.30 38.16
N ASP A 119 -4.40 3.63 38.13
CA ASP A 119 -3.21 4.09 38.84
C ASP A 119 -1.95 3.95 37.98
N HIS A 120 -1.07 4.94 38.12
CA HIS A 120 0.34 4.87 37.79
C HIS A 120 1.14 4.50 39.03
N ILE A 121 1.95 3.45 38.93
CA ILE A 121 2.74 2.94 40.05
C ILE A 121 4.23 2.99 39.71
N TYR A 122 5.08 3.11 40.75
CA TYR A 122 6.53 3.23 40.61
C TYR A 122 6.95 4.43 39.75
N VAL A 123 6.22 5.54 39.87
CA VAL A 123 6.51 6.76 39.11
C VAL A 123 7.82 7.39 39.60
N GLY A 124 8.19 7.18 40.86
CA GLY A 124 9.44 7.71 41.44
C GLY A 124 10.70 7.25 40.70
N ASP A 125 10.72 6.01 40.18
CA ASP A 125 11.83 5.44 39.42
C ASP A 125 12.17 6.22 38.14
N THR A 126 11.21 6.99 37.61
CA THR A 126 11.39 7.74 36.36
C THR A 126 12.22 9.00 36.54
N ILE A 127 12.32 9.52 37.77
CA ILE A 127 12.94 10.81 38.16
C ILE A 127 12.21 12.03 37.59
N ASP A 128 11.81 11.97 36.34
CA ASP A 128 11.26 13.07 35.55
C ASP A 128 9.73 12.98 35.37
N GLY A 129 9.09 11.95 35.91
CA GLY A 129 7.66 11.65 35.77
C GLY A 129 7.30 10.74 34.59
N GLY A 130 8.28 10.38 33.75
CA GLY A 130 8.13 9.44 32.64
C GLY A 130 6.95 9.74 31.73
N ALA A 131 6.17 8.69 31.42
CA ALA A 131 5.00 8.78 30.56
C ALA A 131 3.73 9.30 31.25
N THR A 132 3.76 9.52 32.57
CA THR A 132 2.58 10.02 33.28
C THR A 132 2.14 11.41 32.81
N MET A 133 3.03 12.15 32.14
CA MET A 133 2.77 13.52 31.66
C MET A 133 1.78 13.59 30.49
N TRP A 134 1.65 12.51 29.72
CA TRP A 134 0.68 12.36 28.63
C TRP A 134 -0.29 11.19 28.87
N LEU A 135 -0.35 10.68 30.10
CA LEU A 135 -1.29 9.64 30.51
C LEU A 135 -2.04 10.05 31.79
N ARG A 136 -2.22 11.34 32.05
CA ARG A 136 -2.83 11.84 33.29
C ARG A 136 -4.31 11.51 33.34
N LYS A 137 -5.03 11.63 32.22
CA LYS A 137 -6.46 11.29 32.07
C LYS A 137 -6.66 10.37 30.87
N PRO A 138 -6.12 9.14 30.90
CA PRO A 138 -6.07 8.27 29.73
C PRO A 138 -7.41 7.56 29.47
N ASN A 139 -8.38 7.71 30.38
CA ASN A 139 -9.66 7.02 30.35
C ASN A 139 -10.71 7.84 29.57
N ALA A 140 -11.61 7.15 28.86
CA ALA A 140 -12.63 7.77 28.02
C ALA A 140 -13.63 8.66 28.79
N ASP A 141 -13.82 8.43 30.09
CA ASP A 141 -14.66 9.24 30.97
C ASP A 141 -13.93 10.49 31.52
N GLY A 142 -12.69 10.74 31.09
CA GLY A 142 -11.86 11.84 31.57
C GLY A 142 -11.32 11.65 32.98
N ALA A 143 -11.49 10.47 33.58
CA ALA A 143 -11.00 10.19 34.92
C ALA A 143 -9.47 10.16 34.97
N GLU A 144 -8.92 10.80 36.01
CA GLU A 144 -7.49 10.79 36.30
C GLU A 144 -7.00 9.38 36.66
N ALA A 145 -5.85 9.00 36.09
CA ALA A 145 -5.04 7.90 36.60
C ALA A 145 -4.13 8.43 37.74
N ARG A 146 -4.39 7.98 38.98
CA ARG A 146 -3.68 8.50 40.17
C ARG A 146 -2.23 8.05 40.17
N ARG A 147 -1.30 8.90 40.62
CA ARG A 147 0.13 8.59 40.62
C ARG A 147 0.63 8.20 42.01
N PHE A 148 1.45 7.16 42.07
CA PHE A 148 2.10 6.70 43.29
C PHE A 148 3.60 6.57 43.09
N GLU A 149 4.36 7.02 44.08
CA GLU A 149 5.83 6.95 44.08
C GLU A 149 6.31 5.50 43.95
N ALA A 150 5.71 4.59 44.71
CA ALA A 150 5.92 3.16 44.69
C ALA A 150 4.58 2.43 44.95
N ARG A 151 4.54 1.10 44.77
CA ARG A 151 3.37 0.27 45.12
C ARG A 151 3.64 -0.54 46.38
N SER A 152 2.83 -0.39 47.42
CA SER A 152 2.76 -1.38 48.50
C SER A 152 1.85 -2.57 48.09
N SER A 153 2.08 -3.73 48.70
CA SER A 153 1.43 -5.02 48.37
C SER A 153 -0.10 -4.94 48.27
N GLY A 154 -0.69 -5.60 47.26
CA GLY A 154 -2.14 -5.73 47.05
C GLY A 154 -2.47 -6.44 45.73
N ALA A 155 -3.69 -6.97 45.61
CA ALA A 155 -4.13 -7.75 44.44
C ALA A 155 -4.18 -6.95 43.14
N LEU A 156 -4.08 -7.60 41.98
CA LEU A 156 -4.26 -6.98 40.65
C LEU A 156 -5.66 -6.34 40.47
N THR A 157 -6.63 -6.63 41.32
CA THR A 157 -7.99 -6.07 41.21
C THR A 157 -8.24 -4.87 42.14
N GLN A 158 -7.23 -4.39 42.85
CA GLN A 158 -7.37 -3.34 43.86
C GLN A 158 -6.46 -2.14 43.60
N SER A 159 -7.00 -0.94 43.92
CA SER A 159 -6.25 0.32 43.88
C SER A 159 -4.88 0.22 44.56
N ALA A 160 -3.89 0.89 44.01
CA ALA A 160 -2.56 0.95 44.63
C ALA A 160 -2.61 1.66 45.99
N GLN A 161 -1.85 1.13 46.94
CA GLN A 161 -1.54 1.78 48.21
C GLN A 161 -0.08 2.29 48.15
N GLY A 162 0.18 3.47 48.71
CA GLY A 162 1.51 4.09 48.71
C GLY A 162 1.46 5.62 48.86
N VAL A 163 2.62 6.27 48.78
CA VAL A 163 2.72 7.73 48.75
C VAL A 163 2.14 8.24 47.44
N LYS A 164 0.99 8.91 47.51
CA LYS A 164 0.34 9.53 46.35
C LYS A 164 1.13 10.76 45.94
N LEU A 165 1.51 10.83 44.66
CA LEU A 165 2.19 11.97 44.07
C LEU A 165 1.17 13.01 43.56
N PRO A 166 1.54 14.31 43.54
CA PRO A 166 0.73 15.37 42.94
C PRO A 166 0.35 15.11 41.47
N TYR A 167 -0.69 15.81 41.00
CA TYR A 167 -1.19 15.69 39.62
C TYR A 167 -0.12 16.04 38.58
N ASP A 168 0.71 17.01 38.91
CA ASP A 168 1.73 17.61 38.06
C ASP A 168 3.14 17.16 38.44
N TRP A 169 3.32 16.06 39.18
CA TRP A 169 4.65 15.66 39.64
C TRP A 169 5.51 14.99 38.57
N PRO A 170 6.80 15.38 38.42
CA PRO A 170 7.43 16.57 39.00
C PRO A 170 6.92 17.84 38.32
N ALA A 171 6.73 18.92 39.11
CA ALA A 171 6.13 20.16 38.62
C ALA A 171 6.80 20.67 37.34
N ALA A 172 6.02 21.17 36.38
CA ALA A 172 6.54 21.71 35.11
C ALA A 172 7.67 22.74 35.31
N SER A 173 7.57 23.55 36.36
CA SER A 173 8.53 24.60 36.71
C SER A 173 9.92 24.09 37.08
N VAL A 174 10.03 22.86 37.60
CA VAL A 174 11.33 22.25 37.96
C VAL A 174 11.98 21.52 36.79
N LEU A 175 11.23 21.27 35.71
CA LEU A 175 11.68 20.54 34.51
C LEU A 175 11.94 21.50 33.33
N THR A 176 12.65 22.61 33.54
CA THR A 176 12.92 23.62 32.50
C THR A 176 14.30 23.51 31.86
N GLY A 177 15.17 22.62 32.38
CA GLY A 177 16.55 22.43 31.91
C GLY A 177 16.72 21.48 30.72
N TYR A 178 15.67 21.24 29.93
CA TYR A 178 15.70 20.23 28.85
C TYR A 178 16.75 20.54 27.80
N ASP A 179 17.11 21.80 27.51
CA ASP A 179 18.13 22.16 26.52
C ASP A 179 19.56 21.81 26.96
N LYS A 180 19.79 21.53 28.24
CA LYS A 180 21.12 21.26 28.76
C LYS A 180 21.64 19.93 28.23
N LYS A 181 22.90 19.94 27.83
CA LYS A 181 23.67 18.72 27.62
C LYS A 181 24.01 18.11 28.98
N THR A 182 23.30 17.04 29.34
CA THR A 182 23.42 16.36 30.65
C THR A 182 24.55 15.34 30.66
N GLU A 183 24.73 14.59 29.57
CA GLU A 183 25.78 13.57 29.40
C GLU A 183 26.16 13.39 27.92
N ASP A 184 27.35 12.86 27.65
CA ASP A 184 27.87 12.60 26.29
C ASP A 184 27.35 11.32 25.66
N SER A 185 26.99 10.34 26.49
CA SER A 185 26.54 9.02 26.07
C SER A 185 25.62 8.40 27.11
N VAL A 186 24.61 7.64 26.67
CA VAL A 186 23.60 6.99 27.51
C VAL A 186 23.64 5.47 27.30
N PRO A 187 23.67 4.65 28.36
CA PRO A 187 23.55 3.20 28.21
C PRO A 187 22.18 2.76 27.66
N ILE A 188 22.17 1.75 26.79
CA ILE A 188 20.99 1.02 26.32
C ILE A 188 21.03 -0.38 26.96
N ARG A 189 20.15 -0.64 27.93
CA ARG A 189 20.16 -1.92 28.68
C ARG A 189 18.79 -2.57 28.78
N CYS A 190 18.73 -3.85 28.42
CA CYS A 190 17.55 -4.66 28.70
C CYS A 190 17.51 -5.14 30.16
N LYS A 191 16.36 -5.65 30.59
CA LYS A 191 16.13 -6.09 31.98
C LYS A 191 17.13 -7.15 32.45
N CYS A 192 17.50 -8.10 31.59
CA CYS A 192 18.47 -9.15 31.93
C CYS A 192 19.93 -8.74 31.69
N LYS A 193 20.18 -7.53 31.19
CA LYS A 193 21.50 -7.02 30.79
C LYS A 193 22.25 -7.88 29.75
N GLY A 194 21.52 -8.75 29.04
CA GLY A 194 22.08 -9.52 27.93
C GLY A 194 22.22 -8.67 26.66
N VAL A 195 21.49 -7.56 26.59
CA VAL A 195 21.73 -6.45 25.65
C VAL A 195 22.29 -5.31 26.48
N ASP A 196 23.50 -4.88 26.15
CA ASP A 196 24.24 -3.80 26.82
C ASP A 196 25.06 -3.03 25.77
N PHE A 197 24.50 -1.91 25.34
CA PHE A 197 25.10 -1.02 24.34
C PHE A 197 25.20 0.40 24.92
N VAL A 198 25.90 1.27 24.20
CA VAL A 198 26.03 2.67 24.56
C VAL A 198 25.63 3.53 23.37
N LEU A 199 24.70 4.46 23.60
CA LEU A 199 24.27 5.46 22.65
C LEU A 199 25.08 6.74 22.86
N HIS A 200 25.87 7.14 21.89
CA HIS A 200 26.68 8.35 21.92
C HIS A 200 25.94 9.50 21.26
N ARG A 201 26.21 10.73 21.71
CA ARG A 201 25.83 11.91 20.93
C ARG A 201 26.62 11.96 19.63
N GLY A 202 25.92 12.31 18.56
CA GLY A 202 26.61 12.67 17.33
C GLY A 202 27.31 14.02 17.45
N ASP A 203 28.43 14.15 16.76
CA ASP A 203 29.10 15.44 16.59
C ASP A 203 28.62 16.10 15.30
N TYR A 204 27.82 17.15 15.47
CA TYR A 204 27.17 17.91 14.40
C TYR A 204 27.39 19.41 14.54
N SER A 205 28.25 19.83 15.47
CA SER A 205 28.43 21.23 15.85
C SER A 205 28.85 22.14 14.68
N ASP A 206 29.67 21.60 13.77
CA ASP A 206 30.18 22.31 12.59
C ASP A 206 29.31 22.12 11.33
N LYS A 207 28.19 21.38 11.41
CA LYS A 207 27.38 21.03 10.24
C LYS A 207 26.26 22.02 10.00
N LYS A 208 26.00 22.31 8.72
CA LYS A 208 24.84 23.09 8.29
C LYS A 208 23.58 22.22 8.26
N ARG A 209 22.40 22.86 8.27
CA ARG A 209 21.10 22.17 8.26
C ARG A 209 20.98 21.11 7.19
N GLU A 210 21.49 21.39 5.99
CA GLU A 210 21.42 20.52 4.81
C GLU A 210 22.31 19.27 4.92
N GLU A 211 23.32 19.32 5.80
CA GLU A 211 24.26 18.23 6.06
C GLU A 211 23.85 17.37 7.27
N LEU A 212 22.86 17.84 8.04
CA LEU A 212 22.33 17.10 9.19
C LEU A 212 21.44 15.94 8.72
N PRO A 213 21.61 14.73 9.28
CA PRO A 213 20.64 13.65 9.12
C PRO A 213 19.24 14.12 9.54
N TRP A 214 18.20 13.62 8.88
CA TRP A 214 16.82 13.96 9.25
C TRP A 214 16.48 13.57 10.69
N CYS A 215 17.16 12.57 11.27
CA CYS A 215 16.90 12.17 12.65
C CYS A 215 17.45 13.16 13.70
N ILE A 216 18.10 14.25 13.27
CA ILE A 216 18.71 15.25 14.16
C ILE A 216 17.94 16.57 14.07
N ASP A 217 17.56 17.10 15.23
CA ASP A 217 16.95 18.42 15.31
C ASP A 217 18.01 19.51 15.13
N PRO A 218 17.85 20.42 14.16
CA PRO A 218 18.85 21.43 13.85
C PRO A 218 19.01 22.51 14.92
N GLU A 219 18.01 22.75 15.77
CA GLU A 219 18.03 23.82 16.78
C GLU A 219 18.87 23.42 18.00
N ASN A 220 18.89 22.13 18.34
CA ASN A 220 19.53 21.63 19.56
C ASN A 220 20.49 20.45 19.33
N LEU A 221 20.62 19.97 18.09
CA LEU A 221 21.48 18.85 17.66
C LEU A 221 21.21 17.51 18.38
N LYS A 222 19.98 17.33 18.90
CA LYS A 222 19.54 16.10 19.56
C LYS A 222 18.84 15.17 18.58
N MET A 223 18.76 13.89 18.97
CA MET A 223 18.00 12.90 18.21
C MET A 223 16.50 13.18 18.34
N VAL A 224 15.76 13.07 17.24
CA VAL A 224 14.31 13.21 17.27
C VAL A 224 13.69 12.01 17.99
N GLY A 225 12.79 12.29 18.94
CA GLY A 225 11.95 11.30 19.61
C GLY A 225 10.50 11.41 19.12
N ALA A 226 9.89 10.26 18.82
CA ALA A 226 8.53 10.17 18.28
C ALA A 226 7.59 9.32 19.15
N PHE A 227 6.28 9.53 18.95
CA PHE A 227 5.19 8.75 19.53
C PHE A 227 4.57 7.91 18.42
N CYS A 228 4.60 6.58 18.55
CA CYS A 228 4.06 5.66 17.56
C CYS A 228 2.99 4.78 18.21
N VAL A 229 1.80 4.73 17.60
CA VAL A 229 0.68 3.91 18.08
C VAL A 229 0.28 2.81 17.09
N CYS A 230 1.12 2.54 16.09
CA CYS A 230 0.82 1.52 15.09
C CYS A 230 0.71 0.13 15.73
N ASP A 231 -0.14 -0.71 15.14
CA ASP A 231 -0.41 -2.06 15.64
C ASP A 231 0.86 -2.89 15.77
N SER A 232 1.79 -2.71 14.84
CA SER A 232 3.03 -3.48 14.84
C SER A 232 3.95 -3.13 16.03
N CYS A 233 4.09 -1.85 16.38
CA CYS A 233 4.88 -1.43 17.55
C CYS A 233 4.17 -1.81 18.86
N ARG A 234 2.85 -1.58 18.90
CA ARG A 234 1.97 -1.92 20.02
C ARG A 234 2.04 -3.40 20.38
N LEU A 235 1.86 -4.28 19.40
CA LEU A 235 1.93 -5.73 19.57
C LEU A 235 3.35 -6.21 19.84
N PHE A 236 4.39 -5.59 19.27
CA PHE A 236 5.76 -6.05 19.50
C PHE A 236 6.21 -5.83 20.95
N ALA A 237 5.84 -4.70 21.54
CA ALA A 237 6.25 -4.33 22.90
C ALA A 237 5.21 -4.59 23.99
N GLY A 238 3.96 -4.85 23.62
CA GLY A 238 2.87 -5.06 24.57
C GLY A 238 2.38 -3.78 25.26
N VAL A 239 2.55 -2.61 24.65
CA VAL A 239 2.10 -1.30 25.19
C VAL A 239 1.37 -0.47 24.14
N ASP A 240 0.48 0.45 24.56
CA ASP A 240 -0.38 1.21 23.64
C ASP A 240 0.31 2.37 22.91
N VAL A 241 1.25 3.05 23.57
CA VAL A 241 2.03 4.15 22.99
C VAL A 241 3.51 3.77 23.08
N TYR A 242 4.15 3.65 21.93
CA TYR A 242 5.57 3.33 21.86
C TYR A 242 6.40 4.57 21.54
N ASN A 243 7.57 4.68 22.17
CA ASN A 243 8.44 5.84 22.01
C ASN A 243 9.80 5.43 21.46
N TRP A 244 10.13 5.97 20.29
CA TRP A 244 11.36 5.71 19.55
C TRP A 244 12.25 6.95 19.52
N ALA A 245 13.56 6.77 19.65
CA ALA A 245 14.56 7.77 19.31
C ALA A 245 15.32 7.32 18.05
N TYR A 246 15.39 8.18 17.03
CA TYR A 246 16.08 7.84 15.79
C TYR A 246 17.60 8.10 15.92
N ALA A 247 18.42 7.05 15.79
CA ALA A 247 19.87 7.13 15.96
C ALA A 247 20.61 6.60 14.73
N GLU A 248 21.72 7.24 14.35
CA GLU A 248 22.65 6.65 13.39
C GLU A 248 23.45 5.53 14.05
N LEU A 249 23.55 4.38 13.37
CA LEU A 249 24.25 3.19 13.87
C LEU A 249 25.70 3.44 14.31
N LYS A 250 26.40 4.34 13.61
CA LYS A 250 27.80 4.70 13.91
C LYS A 250 27.99 5.35 15.28
N TYR A 251 26.92 5.88 15.89
CA TYR A 251 26.93 6.46 17.23
C TYR A 251 26.43 5.48 18.30
N ILE A 252 26.27 4.20 17.95
CA ILE A 252 26.07 3.13 18.92
C ILE A 252 27.40 2.39 19.06
N SER A 253 27.78 2.01 20.27
CA SER A 253 28.88 1.09 20.53
C SER A 253 28.42 -0.06 21.41
N LYS A 254 29.18 -1.15 21.44
CA LYS A 254 29.00 -2.17 22.47
C LYS A 254 29.51 -1.65 23.82
N ALA A 255 29.09 -2.28 24.92
CA ALA A 255 29.50 -1.87 26.27
C ALA A 255 31.02 -1.94 26.50
N ASP A 256 31.74 -2.78 25.75
CA ASP A 256 33.21 -2.87 25.78
C ASP A 256 33.92 -1.80 24.92
N GLY A 257 33.16 -0.89 24.30
CA GLY A 257 33.66 0.16 23.42
C GLY A 257 33.92 -0.30 21.97
N SER A 258 33.68 -1.57 21.64
CA SER A 258 33.87 -2.05 20.28
C SER A 258 32.83 -1.46 19.30
N PRO A 259 33.21 -1.28 18.02
CA PRO A 259 32.34 -0.67 17.02
C PRO A 259 31.04 -1.46 16.81
N PHE A 260 29.94 -0.74 16.62
CA PHE A 260 28.67 -1.30 16.19
C PHE A 260 28.60 -1.36 14.65
N PRO A 261 27.84 -2.29 14.03
CA PRO A 261 27.72 -2.39 12.58
C PRO A 261 27.21 -1.10 11.95
N GLY A 262 27.80 -0.66 10.84
CA GLY A 262 27.46 0.61 10.19
C GLY A 262 26.15 0.61 9.38
N SER A 263 25.53 -0.56 9.19
CA SER A 263 24.26 -0.70 8.46
C SER A 263 23.34 -1.75 9.09
N SER A 264 22.03 -1.63 8.89
CA SER A 264 21.02 -2.60 9.34
C SER A 264 21.24 -3.98 8.72
N LEU A 265 21.74 -4.04 7.49
CA LEU A 265 22.10 -5.27 6.80
C LEU A 265 23.28 -5.97 7.49
N ASP A 266 24.31 -5.22 7.89
CA ASP A 266 25.47 -5.79 8.56
C ASP A 266 25.14 -6.19 10.00
N LEU A 267 24.27 -5.42 10.68
CA LEU A 267 23.70 -5.83 11.97
C LEU A 267 22.97 -7.16 11.84
N ARG A 268 22.11 -7.32 10.83
CA ARG A 268 21.40 -8.58 10.56
C ARG A 268 22.38 -9.73 10.34
N LYS A 269 23.41 -9.54 9.50
CA LYS A 269 24.45 -10.56 9.25
C LYS A 269 25.19 -10.95 10.53
N SER A 270 25.51 -10.01 11.40
CA SER A 270 26.16 -10.30 12.69
C SER A 270 25.28 -11.22 13.55
N ILE A 271 23.97 -10.95 13.62
CA ILE A 271 23.05 -11.81 14.38
C ILE A 271 22.86 -13.18 13.72
N ASP A 272 22.72 -13.23 12.39
CA ASP A 272 22.63 -14.49 11.64
C ASP A 272 23.89 -15.36 11.81
N SER A 273 25.06 -14.73 11.92
CA SER A 273 26.34 -15.38 12.21
C SER A 273 26.51 -15.83 13.67
N LYS A 274 25.53 -15.53 14.53
CA LYS A 274 25.55 -15.81 15.98
C LYS A 274 26.76 -15.20 16.70
N ASP A 275 27.13 -13.98 16.33
CA ASP A 275 28.18 -13.23 17.03
C ASP A 275 27.77 -12.99 18.49
N THR A 276 28.47 -13.65 19.40
CA THR A 276 28.19 -13.63 20.84
C THR A 276 28.45 -12.27 21.49
N SER A 277 29.18 -11.38 20.82
CA SER A 277 29.43 -10.02 21.31
C SER A 277 28.18 -9.13 21.33
N PHE A 278 27.10 -9.50 20.63
CA PHE A 278 25.79 -8.84 20.74
C PHE A 278 24.92 -9.43 21.87
N GLY A 279 25.50 -10.34 22.67
CA GLY A 279 24.86 -10.96 23.82
C GLY A 279 23.58 -11.70 23.44
N THR A 280 22.44 -11.24 23.96
CA THR A 280 21.14 -11.88 23.73
C THR A 280 20.30 -11.23 22.61
N LEU A 281 20.87 -10.29 21.84
CA LEU A 281 20.15 -9.62 20.77
C LEU A 281 19.74 -10.63 19.67
N ALA A 282 18.48 -10.61 19.29
CA ALA A 282 17.89 -11.37 18.20
C ALA A 282 17.00 -10.43 17.37
N TYR A 283 16.51 -10.89 16.21
CA TYR A 283 15.56 -10.11 15.42
C TYR A 283 14.41 -10.97 14.88
N TYR A 284 13.30 -10.28 14.59
CA TYR A 284 12.16 -10.81 13.85
C TYR A 284 11.91 -9.92 12.64
N ALA A 285 11.87 -10.52 11.45
CA ALA A 285 11.49 -9.83 10.23
C ALA A 285 9.96 -9.78 10.13
N SER A 286 9.33 -8.68 10.54
CA SER A 286 7.87 -8.55 10.54
C SER A 286 7.29 -8.26 9.15
N SER A 287 8.12 -7.84 8.20
CA SER A 287 7.83 -7.76 6.77
C SER A 287 9.16 -7.84 5.98
N PRO A 288 9.15 -7.99 4.64
CA PRO A 288 10.39 -8.13 3.86
C PRO A 288 11.44 -7.03 4.12
N SER A 289 11.00 -5.79 4.36
CA SER A 289 11.86 -4.61 4.53
C SER A 289 11.97 -4.10 5.96
N VAL A 290 11.43 -4.83 6.95
CA VAL A 290 11.40 -4.42 8.36
C VAL A 290 12.05 -5.48 9.24
N GLN A 291 13.01 -5.07 10.06
CA GLN A 291 13.56 -5.92 11.12
C GLN A 291 13.36 -5.28 12.49
N ARG A 292 12.82 -6.07 13.43
CA ARG A 292 12.57 -5.70 14.82
C ARG A 292 13.49 -6.49 15.73
N TYR A 293 14.39 -5.81 16.43
CA TYR A 293 15.39 -6.41 17.30
C TYR A 293 14.92 -6.43 18.74
N PHE A 294 15.19 -7.55 19.42
CA PHE A 294 14.77 -7.80 20.79
C PHE A 294 15.79 -8.63 21.56
N CYS A 295 15.70 -8.61 22.88
CA CYS A 295 16.43 -9.51 23.74
C CYS A 295 15.75 -10.89 23.77
N SER A 296 16.40 -11.91 23.22
CA SER A 296 15.88 -13.29 23.16
C SER A 296 15.63 -13.97 24.53
N ASN A 297 16.21 -13.41 25.60
CA ASN A 297 16.05 -13.89 26.98
C ASN A 297 14.90 -13.21 27.74
N CYS A 298 14.86 -11.88 27.83
CA CYS A 298 13.85 -11.12 28.60
C CYS A 298 12.76 -10.43 27.77
N ALA A 299 12.72 -10.67 26.47
CA ALA A 299 11.73 -10.11 25.52
C ALA A 299 11.82 -8.61 25.22
N ALA A 300 12.75 -7.89 25.85
CA ALA A 300 12.89 -6.45 25.67
C ALA A 300 13.01 -6.04 24.20
N CYS A 301 12.13 -5.17 23.74
CA CYS A 301 12.24 -4.50 22.45
C CYS A 301 13.44 -3.54 22.49
N VAL A 302 14.34 -3.64 21.50
CA VAL A 302 15.60 -2.89 21.46
C VAL A 302 15.64 -1.93 20.29
N PHE A 303 15.50 -2.45 19.06
CA PHE A 303 15.57 -1.64 17.85
C PHE A 303 14.45 -1.93 16.86
N PHE A 304 14.07 -0.91 16.10
CA PHE A 304 13.36 -1.07 14.83
C PHE A 304 14.23 -0.56 13.68
N THR A 305 14.19 -1.25 12.54
CA THR A 305 14.95 -0.90 11.34
C THR A 305 14.11 -1.10 10.08
N HIS A 306 14.39 -0.28 9.06
CA HIS A 306 13.75 -0.36 7.76
C HIS A 306 14.80 -0.21 6.65
N ASP A 307 14.72 -1.02 5.61
CA ASP A 307 15.75 -1.09 4.55
C ASP A 307 15.95 0.22 3.78
N SER A 308 14.95 1.10 3.73
CA SER A 308 15.07 2.43 3.11
C SER A 308 16.01 3.38 3.85
N ARG A 309 16.41 3.06 5.08
CA ARG A 309 17.26 3.88 5.94
C ARG A 309 18.33 3.03 6.64
N PRO A 310 19.25 2.41 5.89
CA PRO A 310 20.12 1.36 6.39
C PRO A 310 21.11 1.85 7.47
N GLY A 311 21.44 3.15 7.52
CA GLY A 311 22.33 3.72 8.53
C GLY A 311 21.64 4.15 9.83
N ILE A 312 20.31 4.05 9.93
CA ILE A 312 19.52 4.58 11.06
C ILE A 312 18.70 3.46 11.69
N VAL A 313 18.72 3.41 13.02
CA VAL A 313 17.85 2.55 13.83
C VAL A 313 16.98 3.38 14.76
N ASP A 314 15.83 2.84 15.11
CA ASP A 314 14.96 3.40 16.12
C ASP A 314 15.31 2.71 17.42
N VAL A 315 15.77 3.48 18.41
CA VAL A 315 16.16 2.98 19.73
C VAL A 315 14.99 3.08 20.68
N ALA A 316 14.68 1.98 21.36
CA ALA A 316 13.63 1.90 22.36
C ALA A 316 14.00 2.76 23.59
N ILE A 317 13.31 3.89 23.78
CA ILE A 317 13.67 4.90 24.79
C ILE A 317 13.56 4.34 26.21
N GLY A 318 12.68 3.36 26.44
CA GLY A 318 12.55 2.69 27.73
C GLY A 318 13.82 1.94 28.17
N LEU A 319 14.76 1.65 27.26
CA LEU A 319 16.03 1.02 27.61
C LEU A 319 17.14 1.99 28.00
N LEU A 320 16.89 3.30 27.88
CA LEU A 320 17.88 4.33 28.16
C LEU A 320 18.00 4.59 29.66
N GLU A 321 19.23 4.52 30.16
CA GLU A 321 19.61 4.86 31.54
C GLU A 321 20.22 6.28 31.61
N ALA A 322 19.45 7.29 31.24
CA ALA A 322 19.90 8.68 31.28
C ALA A 322 19.84 9.26 32.69
N SER A 323 20.79 10.14 33.02
CA SER A 323 20.91 10.78 34.34
C SER A 323 19.81 11.80 34.65
N ASP A 324 19.15 12.32 33.61
CA ASP A 324 18.06 13.30 33.70
C ASP A 324 16.66 12.69 33.71
N GLY A 325 16.57 11.35 33.67
CA GLY A 325 15.33 10.61 33.87
C GLY A 325 14.90 9.78 32.66
N ALA A 326 13.71 9.20 32.78
CA ALA A 326 13.22 8.19 31.86
C ALA A 326 13.03 8.71 30.42
N ARG A 327 12.74 10.00 30.23
CA ARG A 327 12.55 10.60 28.90
C ARG A 327 13.86 11.02 28.21
N ALA A 328 14.99 10.99 28.91
CA ALA A 328 16.32 11.32 28.37
C ALA A 328 16.34 12.63 27.54
N GLU A 329 15.67 13.68 28.03
CA GLU A 329 15.43 14.93 27.29
C GLU A 329 16.72 15.70 26.99
N GLY A 330 17.80 15.41 27.71
CA GLY A 330 19.13 15.91 27.42
C GLY A 330 19.61 15.48 26.04
N ILE A 331 19.28 14.26 25.59
CA ILE A 331 19.75 13.70 24.30
C ILE A 331 18.64 13.55 23.25
N ILE A 332 17.37 13.65 23.66
CA ILE A 332 16.19 13.49 22.80
C ILE A 332 15.43 14.82 22.65
N SER A 333 15.09 15.16 21.40
CA SER A 333 14.15 16.23 21.05
C SER A 333 12.77 15.64 20.74
N TRP A 334 11.83 15.79 21.67
CA TRP A 334 10.53 15.12 21.64
C TRP A 334 9.48 15.86 20.79
N SER A 335 8.67 15.10 20.06
CA SER A 335 7.49 15.59 19.34
C SER A 335 6.23 15.61 20.21
N PHE A 336 6.31 16.05 21.47
CA PHE A 336 5.18 16.04 22.41
C PHE A 336 3.90 16.59 21.77
N GLY A 337 2.77 15.87 21.85
CA GLY A 337 1.51 16.30 21.25
C GLY A 337 1.41 16.11 19.72
N ASP A 338 2.27 15.27 19.15
CA ASP A 338 2.16 14.73 17.79
C ASP A 338 2.33 13.20 17.87
N ILE A 339 1.41 12.46 17.24
CA ILE A 339 1.34 10.99 17.31
C ILE A 339 1.30 10.42 15.88
N GLU A 340 2.21 9.50 15.60
CA GLU A 340 2.27 8.77 14.33
C GLU A 340 1.34 7.55 14.31
N CYS A 341 0.76 7.28 13.14
CA CYS A 341 -0.11 6.12 12.87
C CYS A 341 -1.42 6.09 13.67
N LEU A 342 -2.03 7.25 13.95
CA LEU A 342 -3.32 7.33 14.64
C LEU A 342 -4.45 6.55 13.95
N GLU A 343 -4.34 6.28 12.65
CA GLU A 343 -5.27 5.45 11.89
C GLU A 343 -5.45 4.04 12.46
N ASP A 344 -4.41 3.44 13.05
CA ASP A 344 -4.43 2.06 13.57
C ASP A 344 -5.26 1.93 14.86
N VAL A 345 -5.50 3.04 15.56
CA VAL A 345 -6.27 3.03 16.82
C VAL A 345 -7.72 3.47 16.65
N ARG A 346 -8.10 3.99 15.48
CA ARG A 346 -9.46 4.51 15.20
C ARG A 346 -10.51 3.40 15.30
N PHE A 347 -11.72 3.80 15.66
CA PHE A 347 -12.91 2.94 15.72
C PHE A 347 -12.82 1.79 16.75
N GLY A 348 -11.83 1.81 17.64
CA GLY A 348 -11.71 0.87 18.76
C GLY A 348 -11.58 1.59 20.10
N TRP A 349 -11.55 0.82 21.19
CA TRP A 349 -11.52 1.37 22.55
C TRP A 349 -10.29 2.25 22.87
N ARG A 350 -9.21 2.14 22.08
CA ARG A 350 -7.98 2.94 22.26
C ARG A 350 -8.03 4.35 21.70
N GLU A 351 -8.98 4.67 20.81
CA GLU A 351 -9.01 5.97 20.13
C GLU A 351 -9.06 7.14 21.13
N ASN A 352 -9.93 7.04 22.14
CA ASN A 352 -10.07 8.07 23.18
C ASN A 352 -8.79 8.23 24.01
N MET A 353 -8.11 7.12 24.33
CA MET A 353 -6.84 7.17 25.05
C MET A 353 -5.80 7.95 24.23
N MET A 354 -5.71 7.73 22.91
CA MET A 354 -4.73 8.44 22.07
C MET A 354 -5.06 9.93 21.91
N ARG A 355 -6.33 10.30 21.83
CA ARG A 355 -6.76 11.71 21.87
C ARG A 355 -6.34 12.39 23.17
N CYS A 356 -6.48 11.71 24.31
CA CYS A 356 -5.99 12.22 25.59
C CYS A 356 -4.46 12.36 25.60
N VAL A 357 -3.72 11.38 25.10
CA VAL A 357 -2.25 11.41 25.02
C VAL A 357 -1.77 12.61 24.20
N GLU A 358 -2.36 12.85 23.03
CA GLU A 358 -2.03 13.97 22.17
C GLU A 358 -2.28 15.32 22.88
N LYS A 359 -3.48 15.48 23.43
CA LYS A 359 -3.89 16.70 24.14
C LYS A 359 -2.99 16.98 25.35
N GLU A 360 -2.79 15.99 26.20
CA GLU A 360 -2.03 16.16 27.45
C GLU A 360 -0.53 16.36 27.18
N GLY A 361 0.02 15.67 26.17
CA GLY A 361 1.37 15.93 25.68
C GLY A 361 1.56 17.36 25.21
N GLU A 362 0.59 17.92 24.46
CA GLU A 362 0.65 19.31 24.00
C GLU A 362 0.52 20.32 25.15
N GLU A 363 -0.39 20.08 26.09
CA GLU A 363 -0.56 20.93 27.28
C GLU A 363 0.71 20.93 28.13
N TRP A 364 1.29 19.75 28.36
CA TRP A 364 2.53 19.60 29.11
C TRP A 364 3.70 20.35 28.45
N ARG A 365 3.84 20.19 27.13
CA ARG A 365 4.84 20.91 26.35
C ARG A 365 4.73 22.42 26.54
N LYS A 366 3.52 22.98 26.42
CA LYS A 366 3.27 24.42 26.60
C LYS A 366 3.58 24.90 28.01
N GLN A 367 3.19 24.15 29.04
CA GLN A 367 3.43 24.51 30.44
C GLN A 367 4.93 24.69 30.75
N ARG A 368 5.80 23.95 30.07
CA ARG A 368 7.26 24.01 30.24
C ARG A 368 7.95 24.99 29.28
N GLY A 369 7.20 25.59 28.37
CA GLY A 369 7.76 26.35 27.24
C GLY A 369 8.61 25.50 26.30
N TYR A 370 8.42 24.17 26.26
CA TYR A 370 9.23 23.26 25.45
C TYR A 370 8.98 23.51 23.96
N PRO A 371 10.02 23.77 23.14
CA PRO A 371 9.84 24.12 21.74
C PRO A 371 9.30 22.94 20.93
N LYS A 372 8.54 23.21 19.87
CA LYS A 372 8.19 22.16 18.91
C LYS A 372 9.45 21.78 18.14
N ASN A 373 9.77 20.49 18.10
CA ASN A 373 10.88 20.02 17.28
C ASN A 373 10.59 20.22 15.79
N TYR A 374 11.64 20.24 14.98
CA TYR A 374 11.49 20.61 13.57
C TYR A 374 10.62 19.61 12.78
N ARG A 375 10.65 18.32 13.16
CA ARG A 375 9.85 17.25 12.52
C ARG A 375 8.36 17.49 12.70
N ARG A 376 7.96 17.86 13.91
CA ARG A 376 6.58 18.23 14.21
C ARG A 376 6.15 19.46 13.42
N LEU A 377 6.99 20.49 13.35
CA LEU A 377 6.70 21.68 12.54
C LEU A 377 6.50 21.33 11.06
N GLN A 378 7.33 20.44 10.53
CA GLN A 378 7.18 19.92 9.16
C GLN A 378 5.86 19.16 8.99
N HIS A 379 5.53 18.25 9.91
CA HIS A 379 4.30 17.47 9.85
C HIS A 379 3.05 18.37 9.92
N GLU A 380 3.02 19.33 10.83
CA GLU A 380 1.94 20.31 10.94
C GLU A 380 1.85 21.20 9.68
N ALA A 381 2.99 21.60 9.10
CA ALA A 381 3.00 22.37 7.86
C ALA A 381 2.50 21.55 6.66
N GLU A 382 2.79 20.25 6.60
CA GLU A 382 2.27 19.34 5.58
C GLU A 382 0.75 19.14 5.73
N ILE A 383 0.25 18.98 6.96
CA ILE A 383 -1.19 18.96 7.24
C ILE A 383 -1.83 20.29 6.84
N GLN A 384 -1.25 21.41 7.27
CA GLN A 384 -1.76 22.74 6.94
C GLN A 384 -1.73 22.99 5.43
N ALA A 385 -0.70 22.55 4.71
CA ALA A 385 -0.63 22.66 3.26
C ALA A 385 -1.68 21.79 2.56
N LYS A 386 -2.00 20.60 3.12
CA LYS A 386 -3.12 19.77 2.63
C LYS A 386 -4.47 20.45 2.89
N ILE A 387 -4.62 21.16 4.01
CA ILE A 387 -5.83 21.94 4.35
C ILE A 387 -5.94 23.19 3.46
N VAL A 388 -4.87 23.97 3.29
CA VAL A 388 -4.82 25.22 2.51
C VAL A 388 -4.92 24.98 1.00
N LYS A 389 -4.47 23.81 0.51
CA LYS A 389 -4.71 23.39 -0.89
C LYS A 389 -6.16 22.92 -1.14
N GLN A 390 -7.01 22.86 -0.12
CA GLN A 390 -8.46 22.89 -0.31
C GLN A 390 -8.88 24.36 -0.45
N PRO A 391 -9.62 24.76 -1.49
CA PRO A 391 -9.99 26.15 -1.68
C PRO A 391 -10.77 26.69 -0.46
N HIS A 392 -10.23 27.74 0.14
CA HIS A 392 -10.72 28.44 1.33
C HIS A 392 -12.25 28.67 1.33
N MET A 393 -12.93 28.24 2.39
CA MET A 393 -14.10 28.94 2.92
C MET A 393 -13.70 29.65 4.23
N ASP A 394 -14.32 30.81 4.46
CA ASP A 394 -13.93 31.85 5.42
C ASP A 394 -13.77 31.41 6.89
N PRO A 395 -12.90 32.08 7.68
CA PRO A 395 -12.59 31.73 9.05
C PRO A 395 -13.53 32.45 10.04
N ALA A 396 -14.67 31.85 10.33
CA ALA A 396 -15.41 32.15 11.54
C ALA A 396 -16.16 30.88 11.98
N VAL A 397 -15.65 30.23 13.03
CA VAL A 397 -16.39 29.58 14.13
C VAL A 397 -15.36 28.78 14.94
N SER A 398 -15.26 29.17 16.21
CA SER A 398 -14.33 28.68 17.22
C SER A 398 -14.68 27.27 17.71
N ARG A 399 -13.63 26.57 18.15
CA ARG A 399 -13.64 25.33 18.94
C ARG A 399 -14.47 25.48 20.21
N GLU A 400 -15.52 24.69 20.36
CA GLU A 400 -15.98 24.08 21.63
C GLU A 400 -17.09 23.06 21.34
N ASP A 401 -17.23 22.07 22.24
CA ASP A 401 -18.32 21.10 22.37
C ASP A 401 -18.35 19.84 21.49
N TYR A 402 -17.71 18.76 22.00
CA TYR A 402 -18.22 17.40 21.87
C TYR A 402 -17.91 16.59 23.13
N SER A 403 -18.87 16.51 24.03
CA SER A 403 -18.94 15.48 25.07
C SER A 403 -20.41 15.09 25.27
N VAL A 404 -20.65 13.81 25.59
CA VAL A 404 -21.93 13.20 26.03
C VAL A 404 -22.60 12.31 24.97
N ALA A 405 -22.42 10.99 25.09
CA ALA A 405 -23.49 10.07 25.52
C ALA A 405 -23.09 8.60 25.30
N SER A 406 -22.91 7.87 26.41
CA SER A 406 -23.04 6.41 26.49
C SER A 406 -24.39 6.08 27.14
N ARG A 407 -25.06 5.00 26.70
CA ARG A 407 -25.71 3.93 27.50
C ARG A 407 -26.89 3.17 26.82
N ILE A 408 -26.94 1.85 27.14
CA ILE A 408 -28.04 0.82 27.21
C ILE A 408 -28.54 0.10 25.91
N PRO A 409 -29.25 -1.07 25.93
CA PRO A 409 -29.02 -2.45 26.48
C PRO A 409 -29.10 -3.61 25.42
N GLU A 410 -28.82 -4.85 25.88
CA GLU A 410 -28.82 -6.16 25.18
C GLU A 410 -30.21 -6.85 25.01
N ALA A 411 -30.33 -7.72 23.99
CA ALA A 411 -31.39 -8.74 23.86
C ALA A 411 -30.89 -10.07 23.21
N GLU A 412 -31.57 -11.16 23.56
CA GLU A 412 -31.13 -12.57 23.64
C GLU A 412 -31.14 -13.38 22.33
N SER A 413 -30.47 -14.55 22.36
CA SER A 413 -30.41 -15.53 21.27
C SER A 413 -30.84 -16.94 21.70
N GLY A 414 -31.36 -17.73 20.75
CA GLY A 414 -31.65 -19.15 20.86
C GLY A 414 -31.29 -19.93 19.58
N PRO A 415 -31.11 -21.28 19.64
CA PRO A 415 -29.97 -21.96 18.99
C PRO A 415 -30.33 -23.05 17.96
N SER A 416 -29.41 -23.43 17.07
CA SER A 416 -29.30 -24.81 16.56
C SER A 416 -27.99 -25.11 15.80
N SER A 417 -27.59 -26.39 15.91
CA SER A 417 -26.34 -27.07 15.55
C SER A 417 -26.23 -27.57 14.10
N LEU A 418 -25.00 -27.78 13.57
CA LEU A 418 -24.46 -29.10 13.11
C LEU A 418 -23.17 -29.02 12.25
N ARG A 419 -22.17 -29.79 12.70
CA ARG A 419 -21.12 -30.63 12.06
C ARG A 419 -20.57 -30.38 10.63
N SER A 420 -19.27 -30.68 10.55
CA SER A 420 -18.30 -30.68 9.43
C SER A 420 -18.41 -31.77 8.36
N MET A 421 -18.08 -31.41 7.10
CA MET A 421 -17.34 -32.12 6.00
C MET A 421 -17.91 -31.80 4.59
N PRO A 422 -17.24 -32.14 3.47
CA PRO A 422 -16.06 -31.55 2.83
C PRO A 422 -16.39 -30.81 1.50
N LEU A 423 -15.42 -30.04 0.97
CA LEU A 423 -15.51 -29.25 -0.26
C LEU A 423 -15.78 -30.10 -1.53
N ASN A 424 -16.84 -29.77 -2.27
CA ASN A 424 -17.02 -30.18 -3.66
C ASN A 424 -17.49 -28.98 -4.51
N VAL A 425 -16.82 -28.77 -5.64
CA VAL A 425 -16.95 -27.61 -6.52
C VAL A 425 -18.05 -27.87 -7.53
N SER A 426 -19.27 -27.39 -7.26
CA SER A 426 -20.30 -27.18 -8.28
C SER A 426 -21.36 -26.21 -7.76
N GLN A 427 -21.40 -25.02 -8.37
CA GLN A 427 -22.34 -23.91 -8.15
C GLN A 427 -22.36 -23.31 -6.72
N PRO A 428 -22.28 -21.96 -6.57
CA PRO A 428 -22.40 -21.35 -5.25
C PRO A 428 -23.81 -21.64 -4.70
N PRO A 429 -23.96 -22.22 -3.51
CA PRO A 429 -25.25 -22.31 -2.86
C PRO A 429 -25.71 -20.88 -2.54
N SER A 430 -26.97 -20.58 -2.84
CA SER A 430 -27.64 -19.36 -2.39
C SER A 430 -27.50 -19.25 -0.87
N LEU A 431 -26.80 -18.21 -0.41
CA LEU A 431 -26.71 -17.87 1.01
C LEU A 431 -28.13 -17.69 1.57
N PRO A 432 -28.44 -18.20 2.78
CA PRO A 432 -29.77 -18.07 3.36
C PRO A 432 -30.08 -16.59 3.62
N GLN A 433 -31.11 -16.08 2.93
CA GLN A 433 -31.76 -14.81 3.19
C GLN A 433 -32.25 -14.75 4.65
N ARG A 434 -31.48 -14.10 5.51
CA ARG A 434 -32.01 -13.40 6.68
C ARG A 434 -31.54 -11.95 6.61
N SER A 435 -32.02 -11.23 5.59
CA SER A 435 -31.97 -9.77 5.57
C SER A 435 -33.35 -9.25 5.99
N LEU A 436 -33.38 -8.25 6.86
CA LEU A 436 -34.57 -7.42 7.16
C LEU A 436 -35.15 -6.72 5.92
N TRP A 437 -34.50 -6.88 4.76
CA TRP A 437 -34.88 -6.37 3.46
C TRP A 437 -34.84 -7.51 2.45
N ASN A 438 -35.98 -8.17 2.23
CA ASN A 438 -36.17 -9.10 1.12
C ASN A 438 -36.16 -8.33 -0.21
N ILE A 439 -34.98 -7.90 -0.65
CA ILE A 439 -34.76 -7.43 -2.02
C ILE A 439 -34.29 -8.66 -2.81
N ASP A 440 -35.13 -9.13 -3.72
CA ASP A 440 -34.84 -10.29 -4.58
C ASP A 440 -33.83 -9.92 -5.67
N ILE A 441 -32.57 -10.22 -5.40
CA ILE A 441 -31.40 -9.93 -6.24
C ILE A 441 -31.39 -10.71 -7.57
N ASN A 442 -32.22 -11.74 -7.74
CA ASN A 442 -32.29 -12.52 -8.98
C ASN A 442 -33.42 -12.06 -9.92
N ALA A 443 -34.26 -11.10 -9.52
CA ALA A 443 -35.41 -10.64 -10.29
C ALA A 443 -35.13 -9.42 -11.19
N SER A 444 -33.88 -8.92 -11.27
CA SER A 444 -33.54 -7.86 -12.22
C SER A 444 -33.53 -8.40 -13.65
N PRO A 445 -34.35 -7.87 -14.58
CA PRO A 445 -34.35 -8.31 -15.97
C PRO A 445 -32.98 -8.04 -16.60
N GLN A 446 -32.43 -9.06 -17.25
CA GLN A 446 -31.21 -8.94 -18.06
C GLN A 446 -31.39 -7.78 -19.06
N PRO A 447 -30.43 -6.83 -19.18
CA PRO A 447 -30.51 -5.82 -20.20
C PRO A 447 -30.40 -6.50 -21.57
N ALA A 448 -31.47 -6.41 -22.37
CA ALA A 448 -31.42 -6.82 -23.76
C ALA A 448 -30.33 -6.03 -24.50
N PRO A 449 -29.51 -6.68 -25.36
CA PRO A 449 -28.51 -5.96 -26.13
C PRO A 449 -29.22 -5.06 -27.14
N ARG A 450 -29.09 -3.74 -27.02
CA ARG A 450 -29.61 -2.79 -28.01
C ARG A 450 -28.50 -2.07 -28.74
N MET A 451 -28.45 -2.32 -30.04
CA MET A 451 -27.83 -1.45 -31.03
C MET A 451 -28.37 -0.02 -30.87
N LEU A 452 -27.46 0.95 -30.83
CA LEU A 452 -27.78 2.38 -30.80
C LEU A 452 -28.35 2.80 -32.17
N PRO A 453 -29.56 3.36 -32.25
CA PRO A 453 -29.98 4.12 -33.41
C PRO A 453 -29.29 5.48 -33.37
N THR A 454 -28.59 5.83 -34.44
CA THR A 454 -28.06 7.16 -34.66
C THR A 454 -29.20 8.12 -35.06
N GLY A 455 -29.33 9.27 -34.40
CA GLY A 455 -29.85 10.47 -35.06
C GLY A 455 -31.16 11.12 -34.61
N ALA A 456 -31.61 11.01 -33.35
CA ALA A 456 -32.68 11.88 -32.84
C ALA A 456 -32.35 12.43 -31.45
N GLN A 457 -32.57 13.73 -31.22
CA GLN A 457 -32.54 14.33 -29.89
C GLN A 457 -33.62 13.64 -29.05
N ASN A 458 -33.22 12.77 -28.12
CA ASN A 458 -34.15 12.16 -27.19
C ASN A 458 -34.74 13.25 -26.27
N PRO A 459 -36.07 13.28 -26.06
CA PRO A 459 -36.67 14.22 -25.12
C PRO A 459 -36.08 13.99 -23.72
N THR A 460 -35.81 15.08 -22.99
CA THR A 460 -35.36 14.98 -21.59
C THR A 460 -36.39 14.16 -20.81
N PRO A 461 -35.98 13.11 -20.06
CA PRO A 461 -36.90 12.37 -19.22
C PRO A 461 -37.59 13.29 -18.21
N SER A 462 -38.90 13.08 -17.99
CA SER A 462 -39.65 13.77 -16.96
C SER A 462 -39.11 13.42 -15.55
N PRO A 463 -39.02 14.39 -14.63
CA PRO A 463 -38.73 14.12 -13.23
C PRO A 463 -39.74 13.14 -12.62
N LYS A 464 -39.26 12.26 -11.73
CA LYS A 464 -40.08 11.32 -10.98
C LYS A 464 -40.20 11.78 -9.54
N TYR A 465 -41.43 11.92 -9.06
CA TYR A 465 -41.74 12.30 -7.68
C TYR A 465 -42.21 11.10 -6.88
N VAL A 466 -41.72 10.99 -5.65
CA VAL A 466 -42.12 9.97 -4.67
C VAL A 466 -42.52 10.68 -3.38
N ASP A 467 -43.66 10.28 -2.84
CA ASP A 467 -44.22 10.78 -1.59
C ASP A 467 -44.65 9.58 -0.74
N ILE A 468 -44.00 9.46 0.43
CA ILE A 468 -44.28 8.42 1.41
C ILE A 468 -44.59 9.10 2.73
N ARG A 469 -45.79 8.90 3.28
CA ARG A 469 -46.22 9.52 4.52
C ARG A 469 -46.85 8.52 5.47
N LYS A 470 -46.57 8.69 6.76
CA LYS A 470 -47.26 7.96 7.82
C LYS A 470 -48.43 8.79 8.33
N MET A 471 -49.65 8.35 7.99
CA MET A 471 -50.90 8.86 8.53
C MET A 471 -51.34 8.01 9.73
N GLU A 472 -52.30 8.48 10.51
CA GLU A 472 -52.91 7.68 11.59
C GLU A 472 -53.51 6.35 11.08
N THR A 473 -54.01 6.34 9.84
CA THR A 473 -54.68 5.20 9.19
C THR A 473 -53.73 4.20 8.55
N GLY A 474 -52.44 4.52 8.37
CA GLY A 474 -51.50 3.68 7.63
C GLY A 474 -50.38 4.48 6.95
N ILE A 475 -49.62 3.81 6.08
CA ILE A 475 -48.60 4.46 5.24
C ILE A 475 -49.19 4.69 3.86
N GLU A 476 -49.23 5.94 3.44
CA GLU A 476 -49.59 6.34 2.08
C GLU A 476 -48.32 6.41 1.22
N TYR A 477 -48.43 5.94 -0.02
CA TYR A 477 -47.35 5.93 -0.99
C TYR A 477 -47.88 6.41 -2.34
N LYS A 478 -47.28 7.45 -2.90
CA LYS A 478 -47.60 7.99 -4.22
C LYS A 478 -46.32 8.16 -5.04
N THR A 479 -46.38 7.76 -6.30
CA THR A 479 -45.35 8.04 -7.29
C THR A 479 -45.99 8.65 -8.54
N ALA A 480 -45.32 9.61 -9.16
CA ALA A 480 -45.79 10.28 -10.38
C ALA A 480 -44.63 10.74 -11.25
N ASP A 481 -44.77 10.62 -12.56
CA ASP A 481 -43.98 11.40 -13.53
C ASP A 481 -44.60 12.79 -13.59
N ILE A 482 -43.80 13.84 -13.37
CA ILE A 482 -44.29 15.21 -13.21
C ILE A 482 -43.61 16.17 -14.20
N SER A 483 -44.34 17.17 -14.65
CA SER A 483 -43.76 18.28 -15.40
C SER A 483 -42.99 19.25 -14.48
N GLU A 484 -42.10 20.06 -15.04
CA GLU A 484 -41.35 21.08 -14.28
C GLU A 484 -42.27 22.12 -13.62
N GLU A 485 -43.41 22.44 -14.25
CA GLU A 485 -44.40 23.39 -13.72
C GLU A 485 -45.17 22.80 -12.52
N GLU A 486 -45.54 21.51 -12.59
CA GLU A 486 -46.17 20.80 -11.47
C GLU A 486 -45.20 20.62 -10.30
N LEU A 487 -43.91 20.39 -10.57
CA LEU A 487 -42.88 20.21 -9.54
C LEU A 487 -42.81 21.40 -8.58
N ARG A 488 -42.88 22.63 -9.10
CA ARG A 488 -42.80 23.85 -8.28
C ARG A 488 -43.90 23.88 -7.22
N ASN A 489 -45.14 23.60 -7.64
CA ASN A 489 -46.31 23.60 -6.75
C ASN A 489 -46.24 22.45 -5.75
N MET A 490 -45.83 21.26 -6.20
CA MET A 490 -45.70 20.09 -5.32
C MET A 490 -44.63 20.27 -4.24
N VAL A 491 -43.50 20.90 -4.56
CA VAL A 491 -42.46 21.25 -3.58
C VAL A 491 -43.02 22.17 -2.50
N ALA A 492 -43.79 23.19 -2.88
CA ALA A 492 -44.43 24.08 -1.92
C ALA A 492 -45.49 23.38 -1.06
N ASP A 493 -46.35 22.55 -1.69
CA ASP A 493 -47.45 21.85 -1.02
C ASP A 493 -46.97 20.78 -0.02
N SER A 494 -45.82 20.16 -0.29
CA SER A 494 -45.23 19.12 0.58
C SER A 494 -44.86 19.63 1.98
N CYS A 495 -44.72 20.95 2.16
CA CYS A 495 -44.40 21.57 3.44
C CYS A 495 -45.63 21.85 4.32
N ASN A 496 -46.85 21.62 3.83
CA ASN A 496 -48.05 21.82 4.62
C ASN A 496 -48.15 20.74 5.72
N GLU A 497 -48.14 21.16 6.98
CA GLU A 497 -48.26 20.28 8.15
C GLU A 497 -49.68 19.71 8.25
N GLY A 498 -49.88 18.49 7.75
CA GLY A 498 -51.08 17.68 7.97
C GLY A 498 -50.98 16.79 9.23
N PRO A 499 -51.96 15.90 9.49
CA PRO A 499 -51.97 14.98 10.65
C PRO A 499 -50.96 13.81 10.51
N GLN A 500 -49.84 14.02 9.83
CA GLN A 500 -48.85 13.00 9.51
C GLN A 500 -47.78 12.88 10.61
N GLN A 501 -47.35 11.66 10.92
CA GLN A 501 -46.33 11.38 11.94
C GLN A 501 -44.91 11.56 11.41
N TRP A 502 -44.68 11.25 10.13
CA TRP A 502 -43.43 11.45 9.40
C TRP A 502 -43.67 11.41 7.89
N GLY A 503 -42.71 11.89 7.09
CA GLY A 503 -42.82 11.91 5.63
C GLY A 503 -41.48 11.88 4.91
N LEU A 504 -41.43 11.24 3.74
CA LEU A 504 -40.32 11.24 2.79
C LEU A 504 -40.81 11.73 1.44
N PHE A 505 -40.26 12.85 0.98
CA PHE A 505 -40.51 13.42 -0.34
C PHE A 505 -39.23 13.38 -1.14
N MET A 506 -39.26 12.72 -2.29
CA MET A 506 -38.10 12.54 -3.13
C MET A 506 -38.41 12.91 -4.58
N VAL A 507 -37.49 13.64 -5.21
CA VAL A 507 -37.52 13.88 -6.66
C VAL A 507 -36.28 13.27 -7.28
N LEU A 508 -36.48 12.38 -8.24
CA LEU A 508 -35.44 11.78 -9.08
C LEU A 508 -35.42 12.50 -10.43
N PHE A 509 -34.24 12.89 -10.89
CA PHE A 509 -34.00 13.43 -12.22
C PHE A 509 -33.29 12.38 -13.08
N PRO A 510 -34.05 11.52 -13.79
CA PRO A 510 -33.46 10.53 -14.66
C PRO A 510 -32.82 11.16 -15.90
N ALA A 511 -31.69 10.61 -16.33
CA ALA A 511 -31.07 10.96 -17.61
C ALA A 511 -31.22 9.81 -18.61
N ALA A 512 -31.60 10.13 -19.85
CA ALA A 512 -31.84 9.18 -20.94
C ALA A 512 -30.55 8.61 -21.51
N ASP A 513 -29.56 9.47 -21.74
CA ASP A 513 -28.33 9.14 -22.45
C ASP A 513 -27.10 9.61 -21.66
N HIS A 514 -25.96 8.96 -21.96
CA HIS A 514 -24.66 9.42 -21.49
C HIS A 514 -24.31 10.77 -22.12
N PRO A 515 -23.92 11.78 -21.32
CA PRO A 515 -23.40 13.02 -21.87
C PRO A 515 -22.09 12.74 -22.62
N LYS A 516 -22.06 12.94 -23.93
CA LYS A 516 -20.93 12.55 -24.80
C LYS A 516 -19.67 13.38 -24.56
N SER A 517 -19.78 14.44 -23.77
CA SER A 517 -18.69 15.30 -23.33
C SER A 517 -18.93 15.79 -21.90
N HIS A 518 -17.87 16.28 -21.23
CA HIS A 518 -17.99 16.96 -19.94
C HIS A 518 -18.95 18.17 -20.01
N ASP A 519 -19.05 18.83 -21.16
CA ASP A 519 -19.94 19.98 -21.40
C ASP A 519 -21.42 19.57 -21.54
N GLU A 520 -21.70 18.32 -21.94
CA GLU A 520 -23.05 17.75 -22.03
C GLU A 520 -23.59 17.26 -20.68
N MET A 521 -22.76 17.12 -19.63
CA MET A 521 -23.21 16.91 -18.25
C MET A 521 -23.89 18.19 -17.77
N ARG A 522 -25.15 18.40 -18.19
CA ARG A 522 -25.94 19.61 -18.01
C ARG A 522 -25.55 20.41 -16.76
N ILE A 523 -25.06 21.61 -17.04
CA ILE A 523 -25.08 22.78 -16.16
C ILE A 523 -26.53 22.93 -15.67
N ASP A 524 -26.73 22.76 -14.36
CA ASP A 524 -27.96 22.92 -13.57
C ASP A 524 -29.30 22.69 -14.32
N PRO A 525 -30.00 21.54 -14.16
CA PRO A 525 -31.23 21.26 -14.89
C PRO A 525 -32.43 22.11 -14.42
N PHE A 526 -32.26 22.99 -13.44
CA PHE A 526 -33.36 23.74 -12.84
C PHE A 526 -33.44 25.19 -13.34
N PRO A 527 -34.60 25.62 -13.86
CA PRO A 527 -34.95 27.04 -13.91
C PRO A 527 -34.73 27.70 -12.53
N PRO A 528 -34.24 28.96 -12.46
CA PRO A 528 -33.96 29.66 -11.20
C PRO A 528 -35.13 29.65 -10.22
N GLU A 529 -36.33 29.69 -10.79
CA GLU A 529 -37.64 29.58 -10.18
C GLU A 529 -37.89 28.31 -9.36
N ILE A 530 -37.49 27.15 -9.89
CA ILE A 530 -37.64 25.85 -9.22
C ILE A 530 -36.57 25.71 -8.14
N ARG A 531 -35.35 26.21 -8.41
CA ARG A 531 -34.27 26.27 -7.42
C ARG A 531 -34.70 27.09 -6.20
N GLU A 532 -35.26 28.28 -6.41
CA GLU A 532 -35.79 29.11 -5.34
C GLU A 532 -36.88 28.38 -4.53
N SER A 533 -37.72 27.58 -5.19
CA SER A 533 -38.72 26.75 -4.50
C SER A 533 -38.06 25.72 -3.57
N PHE A 534 -37.09 24.94 -4.06
CA PHE A 534 -36.36 23.97 -3.23
C PHE A 534 -35.57 24.63 -2.08
N GLN A 535 -34.98 25.79 -2.32
CA GLN A 535 -34.26 26.54 -1.29
C GLN A 535 -35.20 27.05 -0.21
N ARG A 536 -36.35 27.61 -0.62
CA ARG A 536 -37.33 28.20 0.28
C ARG A 536 -38.10 27.16 1.09
N HIS A 537 -38.52 26.08 0.46
CA HIS A 537 -39.43 25.11 1.06
C HIS A 537 -38.70 23.89 1.62
N TRP A 538 -37.68 23.38 0.92
CA TRP A 538 -36.92 22.19 1.36
C TRP A 538 -35.59 22.55 2.02
N GLY A 539 -35.20 23.83 2.02
CA GLY A 539 -33.99 24.33 2.68
C GLY A 539 -32.69 23.93 1.98
N PHE A 540 -32.70 23.59 0.70
CA PHE A 540 -31.48 23.14 0.02
C PHE A 540 -30.46 24.27 -0.15
N CYS A 541 -29.16 23.96 -0.05
CA CYS A 541 -28.11 24.97 -0.22
C CYS A 541 -27.80 25.23 -1.71
N ASN A 542 -27.14 26.36 -2.03
CA ASN A 542 -26.71 26.66 -3.41
C ASN A 542 -25.83 25.55 -4.01
N LEU A 543 -25.02 24.87 -3.19
CA LEU A 543 -24.15 23.79 -3.66
C LEU A 543 -24.95 22.59 -4.22
N SER A 544 -26.18 22.38 -3.71
CA SER A 544 -27.12 21.39 -4.21
C SER A 544 -27.47 21.60 -5.68
N PHE A 545 -27.31 22.81 -6.22
CA PHE A 545 -27.65 23.18 -7.59
C PHE A 545 -26.43 23.55 -8.44
N SER A 546 -25.32 23.93 -7.80
CA SER A 546 -24.09 24.29 -8.51
C SER A 546 -23.54 23.12 -9.35
N SER A 547 -23.39 23.36 -10.65
CA SER A 547 -22.74 22.45 -11.59
C SER A 547 -21.23 22.72 -11.64
N TYR A 548 -20.50 22.45 -10.55
CA TYR A 548 -19.05 22.41 -10.65
C TYR A 548 -18.67 21.10 -11.35
N ALA A 549 -18.50 21.18 -12.67
CA ALA A 549 -18.15 20.08 -13.56
C ALA A 549 -16.85 19.34 -13.19
N ASP A 550 -16.09 19.83 -12.18
CA ASP A 550 -14.76 19.33 -11.84
C ASP A 550 -14.62 18.63 -10.49
N MET A 551 -15.65 18.59 -9.62
CA MET A 551 -15.55 17.83 -8.35
C MET A 551 -15.89 16.35 -8.57
N TRP A 552 -14.88 15.48 -8.40
CA TRP A 552 -14.98 14.05 -8.68
C TRP A 552 -15.83 13.29 -7.65
N SER A 553 -15.76 13.69 -6.37
CA SER A 553 -16.54 13.13 -5.26
C SER A 553 -16.52 14.08 -4.06
N GLY A 554 -17.59 14.14 -3.27
CA GLY A 554 -17.62 14.96 -2.06
C GLY A 554 -18.90 14.79 -1.25
N SER A 555 -18.78 14.93 0.07
CA SER A 555 -19.91 14.92 1.01
C SER A 555 -19.78 16.11 1.94
N MET A 556 -20.90 16.74 2.27
CA MET A 556 -20.94 17.81 3.26
C MET A 556 -22.24 17.75 4.06
N ALA A 557 -22.16 18.14 5.32
CA ALA A 557 -23.33 18.54 6.09
C ALA A 557 -23.56 20.05 5.92
N TYR A 558 -24.82 20.48 5.95
CA TYR A 558 -25.20 21.89 5.94
C TYR A 558 -26.43 22.12 6.83
N SER A 559 -26.73 23.38 7.13
CA SER A 559 -27.94 23.77 7.87
C SER A 559 -28.99 24.26 6.87
N PRO A 560 -30.10 23.51 6.65
CA PRO A 560 -31.10 23.86 5.64
C PRO A 560 -31.77 25.21 5.91
N PHE A 561 -32.07 25.47 7.18
CA PHE A 561 -32.61 26.73 7.65
C PHE A 561 -31.70 27.27 8.77
N PRO A 562 -30.75 28.15 8.44
CA PRO A 562 -29.79 28.68 9.41
C PRO A 562 -30.49 29.28 10.64
N GLY A 563 -30.10 28.83 11.83
CA GLY A 563 -30.71 29.23 13.11
C GLY A 563 -31.76 28.27 13.65
N ASP A 564 -32.23 27.30 12.85
CA ASP A 564 -33.10 26.22 13.33
C ASP A 564 -32.32 24.90 13.44
N ASN A 565 -32.01 24.51 14.68
CA ASN A 565 -31.24 23.31 14.98
C ASN A 565 -32.00 22.00 14.72
N SER A 566 -33.33 22.06 14.53
CA SER A 566 -34.15 20.89 14.20
C SER A 566 -33.91 20.39 12.78
N TRP A 567 -33.34 21.22 11.89
CA TRP A 567 -33.05 20.85 10.52
C TRP A 567 -31.59 20.45 10.32
N LYS A 568 -31.39 19.32 9.62
CA LYS A 568 -30.08 18.81 9.22
C LYS A 568 -30.08 18.54 7.72
N GLY A 569 -29.05 19.03 7.04
CA GLY A 569 -28.87 18.88 5.60
C GLY A 569 -27.63 18.07 5.29
N TRP A 570 -27.72 17.22 4.27
CA TRP A 570 -26.58 16.49 3.73
C TRP A 570 -26.55 16.59 2.21
N PHE A 571 -25.40 16.94 1.66
CA PHE A 571 -25.16 16.95 0.23
C PHE A 571 -24.03 15.99 -0.11
N MET A 572 -24.22 15.24 -1.18
CA MET A 572 -23.32 14.18 -1.59
C MET A 572 -23.21 14.11 -3.10
N ARG A 573 -22.00 13.88 -3.59
CA ARG A 573 -21.70 13.48 -4.97
C ARG A 573 -20.70 12.32 -5.03
N THR A 574 -21.06 11.21 -5.68
CA THR A 574 -20.13 10.09 -5.94
C THR A 574 -20.13 9.73 -7.40
N ARG A 575 -19.01 9.17 -7.86
CA ARG A 575 -18.99 8.43 -9.10
C ARG A 575 -19.70 7.08 -8.95
N LYS A 576 -20.26 6.62 -10.05
CA LYS A 576 -20.82 5.29 -10.23
C LYS A 576 -19.97 4.45 -11.19
N ASN A 577 -19.38 5.10 -12.18
CA ASN A 577 -18.32 4.55 -13.03
C ASN A 577 -17.42 5.72 -13.50
N TRP A 578 -16.50 5.46 -14.43
CA TRP A 578 -15.57 6.47 -14.94
C TRP A 578 -16.26 7.70 -15.55
N GLU A 579 -17.50 7.51 -15.97
CA GLU A 579 -18.21 8.29 -16.96
C GLU A 579 -19.47 8.95 -16.37
N TRP A 580 -19.94 8.46 -15.22
CA TRP A 580 -21.23 8.80 -14.64
C TRP A 580 -21.14 9.12 -13.14
N SER A 581 -21.70 10.26 -12.74
CA SER A 581 -21.82 10.69 -11.33
C SER A 581 -23.27 10.78 -10.90
N ILE A 582 -23.50 10.49 -9.62
CA ILE A 582 -24.79 10.70 -8.95
C ILE A 582 -24.61 11.76 -7.87
N ALA A 583 -25.60 12.63 -7.73
CA ALA A 583 -25.66 13.64 -6.68
C ALA A 583 -26.95 13.50 -5.88
N LEU A 584 -26.84 13.59 -4.57
CA LEU A 584 -27.92 13.44 -3.62
C LEU A 584 -27.92 14.64 -2.67
N THR A 585 -29.05 15.31 -2.54
CA THR A 585 -29.27 16.35 -1.53
C THR A 585 -30.39 15.89 -0.62
N ILE A 586 -30.17 16.02 0.69
CA ILE A 586 -31.13 15.66 1.73
C ILE A 586 -31.29 16.87 2.64
N SER A 587 -32.51 17.14 3.04
CA SER A 587 -32.87 18.03 4.14
C SER A 587 -33.85 17.27 5.02
N HIS A 588 -33.59 17.25 6.31
CA HIS A 588 -34.35 16.45 7.25
C HIS A 588 -34.63 17.24 8.51
N ASN A 589 -35.90 17.27 8.93
CA ASN A 589 -36.31 17.83 10.18
C ASN A 589 -36.38 16.72 11.24
N LEU A 590 -35.55 16.84 12.28
CA LEU A 590 -35.46 15.85 13.35
C LEU A 590 -36.74 15.79 14.19
N ARG A 591 -37.44 16.90 14.40
CA ARG A 591 -38.66 17.00 15.23
C ARG A 591 -39.88 16.40 14.52
N THR A 592 -40.12 16.79 13.28
CA THR A 592 -41.29 16.34 12.50
C THR A 592 -41.01 15.07 11.69
N LYS A 593 -39.74 14.65 11.63
CA LYS A 593 -39.26 13.49 10.87
C LYS A 593 -39.58 13.57 9.38
N MET A 594 -39.62 14.80 8.86
CA MET A 594 -39.87 15.11 7.47
C MET A 594 -38.55 15.11 6.70
N THR A 595 -38.45 14.31 5.66
CA THR A 595 -37.26 14.13 4.85
C THR A 595 -37.54 14.56 3.41
N TYR A 596 -36.69 15.43 2.88
CA TYR A 596 -36.76 15.95 1.52
C TYR A 596 -35.49 15.60 0.77
N VAL A 597 -35.63 14.98 -0.41
CA VAL A 597 -34.52 14.38 -1.14
C VAL A 597 -34.57 14.76 -2.61
N VAL A 598 -33.44 15.17 -3.17
CA VAL A 598 -33.25 15.27 -4.62
C VAL A 598 -32.10 14.37 -5.04
N VAL A 599 -32.39 13.49 -6.00
CA VAL A 599 -31.43 12.57 -6.60
C VAL A 599 -31.23 12.95 -8.07
N ARG A 600 -29.98 13.17 -8.48
CA ARG A 600 -29.62 13.52 -9.85
C ARG A 600 -28.58 12.56 -10.39
N GLY A 601 -28.62 12.30 -11.70
CA GLY A 601 -27.66 11.41 -12.34
C GLY A 601 -27.97 9.94 -12.10
N VAL A 602 -29.26 9.58 -12.00
CA VAL A 602 -29.72 8.19 -12.15
C VAL A 602 -30.14 7.97 -13.59
N ARG A 603 -29.95 6.76 -14.14
CA ARG A 603 -30.53 6.42 -15.45
C ARG A 603 -32.03 6.20 -15.32
N VAL A 604 -32.78 6.31 -16.43
CA VAL A 604 -34.25 6.10 -16.43
C VAL A 604 -34.65 4.79 -15.74
N TRP A 605 -34.05 3.68 -16.16
CA TRP A 605 -34.34 2.36 -15.58
C TRP A 605 -33.83 2.20 -14.14
N GLU A 606 -32.77 2.93 -13.74
CA GLU A 606 -32.26 2.92 -12.37
C GLU A 606 -33.17 3.69 -11.43
N ALA A 607 -33.77 4.78 -11.91
CA ALA A 607 -34.77 5.50 -11.15
C ALA A 607 -35.96 4.58 -10.82
N ASP A 608 -36.42 3.79 -11.79
CA ASP A 608 -37.49 2.82 -11.56
C ASP A 608 -37.09 1.74 -10.54
N THR A 609 -35.84 1.24 -10.58
CA THR A 609 -35.32 0.31 -9.56
C THR A 609 -35.25 0.94 -8.17
N VAL A 610 -34.71 2.16 -8.04
CA VAL A 610 -34.62 2.88 -6.75
C VAL A 610 -36.02 3.11 -6.17
N ILE A 611 -37.01 3.45 -7.01
CA ILE A 611 -38.41 3.62 -6.61
C ILE A 611 -39.01 2.28 -6.14
N ALA A 612 -38.76 1.19 -6.87
CA ALA A 612 -39.24 -0.15 -6.52
C ALA A 612 -38.67 -0.62 -5.19
N ASP A 613 -37.35 -0.47 -5.00
CA ASP A 613 -36.67 -0.80 -3.75
C ASP A 613 -37.25 0.05 -2.61
N LEU A 614 -37.34 1.37 -2.78
CA LEU A 614 -37.90 2.29 -1.78
C LEU A 614 -39.35 1.92 -1.39
N SER A 615 -40.17 1.51 -2.36
CA SER A 615 -41.55 1.04 -2.12
C SER A 615 -41.60 -0.25 -1.30
N SER A 616 -40.68 -1.18 -1.54
CA SER A 616 -40.56 -2.43 -0.76
C SER A 616 -40.19 -2.16 0.70
N VAL A 617 -39.46 -1.07 0.96
CA VAL A 617 -38.93 -0.69 2.27
C VAL A 617 -39.65 0.49 2.92
N ARG A 618 -40.80 0.90 2.37
CA ARG A 618 -41.54 2.12 2.75
C ARG A 618 -41.88 2.24 4.24
N ASN A 619 -41.94 1.12 4.97
CA ASN A 619 -42.21 1.11 6.40
C ASN A 619 -41.13 1.81 7.23
N ASN A 620 -39.89 1.91 6.72
CA ASN A 620 -38.79 2.58 7.42
C ASN A 620 -38.39 3.90 6.75
N ALA A 621 -39.27 4.48 5.92
CA ALA A 621 -39.04 5.75 5.22
C ALA A 621 -38.99 6.98 6.15
N GLU A 622 -39.32 6.80 7.44
CA GLU A 622 -39.03 7.75 8.52
C GLU A 622 -37.52 8.09 8.61
N ASN A 623 -36.67 7.20 8.12
CA ASN A 623 -35.23 7.36 8.20
C ASN A 623 -34.65 8.18 7.04
N PRO A 624 -33.88 9.25 7.32
CA PRO A 624 -33.33 10.11 6.27
C PRO A 624 -32.22 9.45 5.42
N PHE A 625 -31.62 8.36 5.90
CA PHE A 625 -30.52 7.67 5.23
C PHE A 625 -30.96 6.47 4.39
N LEU A 626 -32.27 6.18 4.33
CA LEU A 626 -32.80 5.08 3.53
C LEU A 626 -32.45 5.22 2.04
N VAL A 627 -32.69 6.38 1.45
CA VAL A 627 -32.37 6.66 0.03
C VAL A 627 -30.85 6.58 -0.22
N PRO A 628 -29.98 7.22 0.60
CA PRO A 628 -28.54 6.99 0.51
C PRO A 628 -28.11 5.53 0.55
N PHE A 629 -28.70 4.71 1.41
CA PHE A 629 -28.32 3.30 1.52
C PHE A 629 -28.72 2.50 0.29
N ILE A 630 -29.88 2.75 -0.30
CA ILE A 630 -30.29 2.14 -1.57
C ILE A 630 -29.29 2.51 -2.67
N ILE A 631 -28.95 3.80 -2.80
CA ILE A 631 -27.98 4.29 -3.80
C ILE A 631 -26.59 3.68 -3.58
N LEU A 632 -26.10 3.66 -2.33
CA LEU A 632 -24.80 3.09 -1.99
C LEU A 632 -24.74 1.59 -2.28
N HIS A 633 -25.81 0.86 -1.97
CA HIS A 633 -25.89 -0.56 -2.25
C HIS A 633 -25.77 -0.84 -3.75
N TYR A 634 -26.52 -0.08 -4.55
CA TYR A 634 -26.50 -0.19 -5.99
C TYR A 634 -25.12 0.11 -6.60
N ASN A 635 -24.46 1.17 -6.12
CA ASN A 635 -23.11 1.53 -6.57
C ASN A 635 -22.06 0.47 -6.19
N LEU A 636 -22.17 -0.13 -5.01
CA LEU A 636 -21.31 -1.22 -4.57
C LEU A 636 -21.50 -2.47 -5.45
N ASP A 637 -22.75 -2.86 -5.73
CA ASP A 637 -23.04 -4.02 -6.59
C ASP A 637 -22.43 -3.89 -7.98
N ILE A 638 -22.54 -2.71 -8.59
CA ILE A 638 -21.88 -2.41 -9.88
C ILE A 638 -20.36 -2.60 -9.79
N SER A 639 -19.77 -2.15 -8.69
CA SER A 639 -18.31 -2.24 -8.48
C SER A 639 -17.86 -3.69 -8.30
N THR A 640 -18.60 -4.48 -7.51
CA THR A 640 -18.39 -5.92 -7.34
C THR A 640 -18.50 -6.67 -8.66
N ARG A 641 -19.54 -6.43 -9.47
CA ARG A 641 -19.68 -7.07 -10.79
C ARG A 641 -18.53 -6.69 -11.73
N SER A 642 -18.09 -5.43 -11.69
CA SER A 642 -16.93 -4.98 -12.47
C SER A 642 -15.65 -5.71 -12.05
N ASN A 643 -15.42 -5.92 -10.75
CA ASN A 643 -14.28 -6.69 -10.25
C ASN A 643 -14.32 -8.14 -10.68
N GLN A 644 -15.48 -8.80 -10.58
CA GLN A 644 -15.65 -10.18 -11.02
C GLN A 644 -15.35 -10.36 -12.50
N ASN A 645 -15.81 -9.43 -13.35
CA ASN A 645 -15.52 -9.45 -14.78
C ASN A 645 -14.01 -9.25 -15.05
N GLN A 646 -13.36 -8.33 -14.34
CA GLN A 646 -11.92 -8.10 -14.48
C GLN A 646 -11.08 -9.30 -14.05
N ASP A 647 -11.43 -9.94 -12.94
CA ASP A 647 -10.74 -11.14 -12.45
C ASP A 647 -10.91 -12.31 -13.44
N GLY A 648 -12.10 -12.49 -14.01
CA GLY A 648 -12.35 -13.48 -15.06
C GLY A 648 -11.50 -13.25 -16.32
N GLU A 649 -11.42 -12.01 -16.81
CA GLU A 649 -10.58 -11.66 -17.95
C GLU A 649 -9.08 -11.82 -17.64
N HIS A 650 -8.65 -11.41 -16.45
CA HIS A 650 -7.29 -11.62 -15.97
C HIS A 650 -6.93 -13.12 -15.96
N PHE A 651 -7.80 -13.97 -15.43
CA PHE A 651 -7.63 -15.42 -15.40
C PHE A 651 -7.52 -16.01 -16.81
N ASN A 652 -8.38 -15.57 -17.74
CA ASN A 652 -8.34 -16.02 -19.14
C ASN A 652 -7.01 -15.66 -19.81
N ILE A 653 -6.48 -14.46 -19.58
CA ILE A 653 -5.18 -14.04 -20.11
C ILE A 653 -4.06 -14.88 -19.48
N GLN A 654 -4.08 -15.06 -18.17
CA GLN A 654 -3.09 -15.87 -17.46
C GLN A 654 -3.04 -17.31 -17.99
N ALA A 655 -4.21 -17.91 -18.26
CA ALA A 655 -4.31 -19.26 -18.81
C ALA A 655 -3.79 -19.39 -20.26
N SER A 656 -3.76 -18.29 -21.02
CA SER A 656 -3.22 -18.27 -22.39
C SER A 656 -1.68 -18.17 -22.45
N LEU A 657 -1.05 -17.78 -21.34
CA LEU A 657 0.40 -17.60 -21.24
C LEU A 657 1.10 -18.94 -20.91
N PRO A 658 2.37 -19.12 -21.33
CA PRO A 658 3.13 -20.35 -21.10
C PRO A 658 3.65 -20.42 -19.65
N MET A 659 2.75 -20.37 -18.67
CA MET A 659 3.02 -20.45 -17.23
C MET A 659 2.52 -21.77 -16.67
N THR A 660 3.29 -22.39 -15.79
CA THR A 660 2.83 -23.56 -15.03
C THR A 660 1.84 -23.08 -13.96
N SER A 661 0.55 -23.38 -14.14
CA SER A 661 -0.44 -23.17 -13.07
C SER A 661 -0.27 -24.23 -12.00
N PHE A 662 -0.05 -23.79 -10.75
CA PHE A 662 0.04 -24.68 -9.58
C PHE A 662 -1.32 -24.95 -8.92
N TYR A 663 -2.39 -24.30 -9.39
CA TYR A 663 -3.70 -24.28 -8.74
C TYR A 663 -4.85 -24.82 -9.60
N ALA A 664 -4.65 -25.11 -10.90
CA ALA A 664 -5.73 -25.60 -11.76
C ALA A 664 -5.27 -26.62 -12.82
N ASN A 665 -5.97 -27.76 -12.89
CA ASN A 665 -6.12 -28.55 -14.11
C ASN A 665 -7.14 -27.82 -15.02
N GLY A 666 -6.73 -26.71 -15.64
CA GLY A 666 -7.54 -25.97 -16.61
C GLY A 666 -7.48 -26.65 -18.00
N PRO A 667 -8.51 -26.47 -18.84
CA PRO A 667 -8.52 -27.04 -20.19
C PRO A 667 -7.32 -26.53 -21.00
N GLU A 668 -6.88 -27.32 -22.00
CA GLU A 668 -5.86 -26.92 -22.97
C GLU A 668 -6.30 -25.65 -23.72
N ALA A 669 -6.09 -24.49 -23.11
CA ALA A 669 -6.37 -23.21 -23.72
C ALA A 669 -5.38 -23.02 -24.87
N SER A 670 -5.89 -22.62 -26.03
CA SER A 670 -5.05 -22.27 -27.17
C SER A 670 -4.06 -21.19 -26.76
N ILE A 671 -2.76 -21.49 -26.86
CA ILE A 671 -1.68 -20.53 -26.61
C ILE A 671 -1.88 -19.34 -27.56
N GLU A 672 -2.27 -18.19 -27.01
CA GLU A 672 -2.43 -16.94 -27.75
C GLU A 672 -1.04 -16.50 -28.24
N LYS A 673 -0.87 -16.37 -29.56
CA LYS A 673 0.46 -16.21 -30.19
C LYS A 673 0.93 -14.75 -30.25
N ASP A 674 0.01 -13.81 -30.06
CA ASP A 674 0.27 -12.36 -30.16
C ASP A 674 0.48 -11.74 -28.77
N LEU A 675 1.76 -11.66 -28.38
CA LEU A 675 2.19 -11.05 -27.12
C LEU A 675 1.85 -9.55 -27.04
N VAL A 676 1.76 -8.85 -28.17
CA VAL A 676 1.47 -7.41 -28.22
C VAL A 676 0.00 -7.16 -27.91
N ALA A 677 -0.90 -7.97 -28.48
CA ALA A 677 -2.32 -7.91 -28.16
C ALA A 677 -2.59 -8.23 -26.67
N ILE A 678 -1.90 -9.23 -26.11
CA ILE A 678 -1.97 -9.55 -24.68
C ILE A 678 -1.51 -8.37 -23.81
N GLN A 679 -0.40 -7.75 -24.17
CA GLN A 679 0.11 -6.57 -23.47
C GLN A 679 -0.89 -5.41 -23.47
N GLY A 680 -1.56 -5.16 -24.60
CA GLY A 680 -2.64 -4.17 -24.69
C GLY A 680 -3.83 -4.49 -23.78
N LYS A 681 -4.27 -5.75 -23.73
CA LYS A 681 -5.34 -6.20 -22.83
C LYS A 681 -4.97 -6.03 -21.36
N LEU A 682 -3.76 -6.45 -20.96
CA LEU A 682 -3.25 -6.29 -19.59
C LEU A 682 -3.18 -4.82 -19.19
N MET A 683 -2.71 -3.94 -20.08
CA MET A 683 -2.70 -2.49 -19.83
C MET A 683 -4.11 -1.91 -19.64
N GLY A 684 -5.07 -2.37 -20.46
CA GLY A 684 -6.48 -2.01 -20.32
C GLY A 684 -7.05 -2.44 -18.97
N LEU A 685 -6.78 -3.68 -18.55
CA LEU A 685 -7.18 -4.19 -17.23
C LEU A 685 -6.55 -3.37 -16.10
N THR A 686 -5.24 -3.15 -16.10
CA THR A 686 -4.55 -2.35 -15.07
C THR A 686 -5.13 -0.94 -14.94
N THR A 687 -5.41 -0.27 -16.07
CA THR A 687 -6.01 1.06 -16.09
C THR A 687 -7.42 1.05 -15.53
N THR A 688 -8.23 0.06 -15.92
CA THR A 688 -9.61 -0.08 -15.44
C THR A 688 -9.64 -0.44 -13.95
N SER A 689 -8.74 -1.29 -13.46
CA SER A 689 -8.61 -1.61 -12.04
C SER A 689 -8.23 -0.39 -11.21
N ALA A 690 -7.30 0.46 -11.71
CA ALA A 690 -6.99 1.73 -11.05
C ALA A 690 -8.22 2.65 -10.94
N ALA A 691 -9.02 2.74 -12.01
CA ALA A 691 -10.26 3.53 -12.01
C ALA A 691 -11.31 2.97 -11.02
N VAL A 692 -11.49 1.66 -10.97
CA VAL A 692 -12.41 1.00 -10.01
C VAL A 692 -11.92 1.16 -8.57
N THR A 693 -10.61 1.10 -8.32
CA THR A 693 -10.04 1.41 -6.99
C THR A 693 -10.45 2.81 -6.52
N GLN A 694 -10.33 3.82 -7.39
CA GLN A 694 -10.74 5.19 -7.06
C GLN A 694 -12.25 5.30 -6.82
N LEU A 695 -13.06 4.55 -7.56
CA LEU A 695 -14.51 4.49 -7.38
C LEU A 695 -14.88 3.91 -6.01
N ILE A 696 -14.25 2.80 -5.62
CA ILE A 696 -14.48 2.15 -4.32
C ILE A 696 -14.03 3.07 -3.18
N GLU A 697 -12.93 3.80 -3.33
CA GLU A 697 -12.48 4.80 -2.35
C GLU A 697 -13.49 5.94 -2.17
N SER A 698 -14.08 6.43 -3.26
CA SER A 698 -15.17 7.43 -3.20
C SER A 698 -16.37 6.89 -2.42
N GLN A 699 -16.75 5.63 -2.65
CA GLN A 699 -17.85 4.98 -1.93
C GLN A 699 -17.51 4.76 -0.45
N LEU A 700 -16.27 4.39 -0.11
CA LEU A 700 -15.81 4.29 1.27
C LEU A 700 -15.89 5.64 1.99
N GLY A 701 -15.50 6.73 1.32
CA GLY A 701 -15.67 8.08 1.83
C GLY A 701 -17.12 8.39 2.17
N PHE A 702 -18.06 7.95 1.34
CA PHE A 702 -19.50 8.11 1.58
C PHE A 702 -20.02 7.28 2.75
N ILE A 703 -19.65 6.01 2.80
CA ILE A 703 -20.05 5.11 3.88
C ILE A 703 -19.55 5.65 5.22
N ARG A 704 -18.29 6.12 5.27
CA ARG A 704 -17.70 6.73 6.46
C ARG A 704 -18.36 8.05 6.83
N PHE A 705 -18.74 8.87 5.85
CA PHE A 705 -19.45 10.11 6.09
C PHE A 705 -20.77 9.89 6.86
N PHE A 706 -21.50 8.80 6.59
CA PHE A 706 -22.77 8.53 7.26
C PHE A 706 -22.66 7.98 8.69
N LYS A 707 -21.46 7.62 9.15
CA LYS A 707 -21.27 7.14 10.53
C LYS A 707 -21.61 8.23 11.56
N GLU A 708 -21.12 9.45 11.34
CA GLU A 708 -21.32 10.58 12.27
C GLU A 708 -22.78 11.08 12.31
N PRO A 709 -23.45 11.37 11.17
CA PRO A 709 -24.85 11.75 11.17
C PRO A 709 -25.78 10.69 11.79
N LEU A 710 -25.51 9.40 11.58
CA LEU A 710 -26.28 8.31 12.17
C LEU A 710 -26.11 8.23 13.70
N PHE A 711 -24.96 8.67 14.23
CA PHE A 711 -24.75 8.84 15.66
C PHE A 711 -25.54 10.05 16.21
N MET A 712 -25.56 11.16 15.47
CA MET A 712 -26.26 12.40 15.87
C MET A 712 -27.78 12.25 16.01
N MET A 713 -28.41 11.35 15.24
CA MET A 713 -29.87 11.14 15.28
C MET A 713 -30.42 10.67 16.64
N ASN A 714 -29.58 10.17 17.55
CA ASN A 714 -29.97 9.66 18.87
C ASN A 714 -29.32 10.41 20.05
N THR A 715 -28.86 11.64 19.84
CA THR A 715 -28.29 12.48 20.91
C THR A 715 -29.37 12.96 21.88
N LYS A 716 -29.01 13.17 23.15
CA LYS A 716 -29.94 13.62 24.21
C LYS A 716 -30.61 14.97 23.94
N GLU A 717 -30.06 15.74 23.01
CA GLU A 717 -30.56 17.06 22.60
C GLU A 717 -31.72 16.95 21.60
N ASN A 718 -31.96 15.75 21.04
CA ASN A 718 -32.99 15.53 20.04
C ASN A 718 -34.31 15.10 20.72
N GLU A 719 -35.32 15.98 20.72
CA GLU A 719 -36.64 15.72 21.36
C GLU A 719 -37.40 14.55 20.72
N ALA A 720 -37.12 14.24 19.45
CA ALA A 720 -37.74 13.18 18.69
C ALA A 720 -36.78 11.97 18.58
N LYS A 721 -36.87 11.06 19.55
CA LYS A 721 -36.06 9.83 19.55
C LYS A 721 -36.48 8.91 18.39
N TYR A 722 -35.49 8.38 17.68
CA TYR A 722 -35.67 7.29 16.71
C TYR A 722 -35.62 5.95 17.43
N ASP A 723 -36.23 4.92 16.84
CA ASP A 723 -36.16 3.56 17.37
C ASP A 723 -34.70 3.06 17.38
N ASP A 724 -34.23 2.66 18.56
CA ASP A 724 -32.85 2.21 18.80
C ASP A 724 -32.51 0.98 17.95
N ASP A 725 -33.47 0.08 17.69
CA ASP A 725 -33.28 -1.13 16.87
C ASP A 725 -33.10 -0.78 15.38
N VAL A 726 -33.85 0.20 14.89
CA VAL A 726 -33.76 0.67 13.49
C VAL A 726 -32.42 1.36 13.24
N LEU A 727 -31.96 2.18 14.20
CA LEU A 727 -30.64 2.81 14.11
C LEU A 727 -29.50 1.78 14.19
N TYR A 728 -29.64 0.77 15.05
CA TYR A 728 -28.67 -0.32 15.17
C TYR A 728 -28.54 -1.12 13.86
N ALA A 729 -29.67 -1.54 13.27
CA ALA A 729 -29.68 -2.26 12.00
C ALA A 729 -29.01 -1.46 10.85
N GLN A 730 -29.11 -0.13 10.89
CA GLN A 730 -28.46 0.74 9.91
C GLN A 730 -26.96 0.87 10.12
N ARG A 731 -26.51 0.91 11.38
CA ARG A 731 -25.08 0.88 11.71
C ARG A 731 -24.46 -0.43 11.24
N GLU A 732 -25.11 -1.56 11.49
CA GLU A 732 -24.68 -2.86 10.97
C GLU A 732 -24.64 -2.87 9.45
N ARG A 733 -25.64 -2.30 8.77
CA ARG A 733 -25.66 -2.22 7.30
C ARG A 733 -24.51 -1.39 6.76
N LEU A 734 -24.20 -0.23 7.36
CA LEU A 734 -23.05 0.59 6.98
C LEU A 734 -21.73 -0.14 7.20
N LEU A 735 -21.59 -0.85 8.32
CA LEU A 735 -20.40 -1.64 8.62
C LEU A 735 -20.21 -2.80 7.63
N TYR A 736 -21.30 -3.49 7.28
CA TYR A 736 -21.30 -4.53 6.25
C TYR A 736 -20.86 -3.96 4.90
N MET A 737 -21.45 -2.84 4.48
CA MET A 737 -21.10 -2.16 3.22
C MET A 737 -19.63 -1.71 3.20
N GLU A 738 -19.12 -1.20 4.32
CA GLU A 738 -17.70 -0.83 4.44
C GLU A 738 -16.79 -2.05 4.31
N THR A 739 -17.14 -3.15 4.97
CA THR A 739 -16.37 -4.40 4.93
C THR A 739 -16.33 -4.97 3.51
N VAL A 740 -17.48 -4.98 2.81
CA VAL A 740 -17.55 -5.39 1.40
C VAL A 740 -16.69 -4.48 0.54
N ALA A 741 -16.82 -3.16 0.66
CA ALA A 741 -16.03 -2.21 -0.11
C ALA A 741 -14.51 -2.37 0.11
N ILE A 742 -14.07 -2.62 1.35
CA ILE A 742 -12.66 -2.92 1.66
C ILE A 742 -12.22 -4.24 1.00
N GLY A 743 -13.04 -5.29 1.07
CA GLY A 743 -12.75 -6.56 0.42
C GLY A 743 -12.64 -6.42 -1.10
N GLU A 744 -13.58 -5.71 -1.73
CA GLU A 744 -13.56 -5.42 -3.17
C GLU A 744 -12.32 -4.62 -3.59
N LYS A 745 -11.90 -3.65 -2.76
CA LYS A 745 -10.66 -2.90 -2.99
C LYS A 745 -9.44 -3.83 -2.94
N GLN A 746 -9.39 -4.76 -2.00
CA GLN A 746 -8.28 -5.72 -1.87
C GLN A 746 -8.20 -6.67 -3.07
N ILE A 747 -9.35 -7.21 -3.51
CA ILE A 747 -9.43 -8.07 -4.70
C ILE A 747 -8.97 -7.30 -5.94
N ASN A 748 -9.45 -6.07 -6.13
CA ASN A 748 -9.04 -5.24 -7.26
C ASN A 748 -7.53 -4.94 -7.24
N ALA A 749 -6.97 -4.64 -6.07
CA ALA A 749 -5.53 -4.43 -5.91
C ALA A 749 -4.71 -5.67 -6.28
N TYR A 750 -5.17 -6.85 -5.88
CA TYR A 750 -4.54 -8.12 -6.28
C TYR A 750 -4.54 -8.29 -7.81
N VAL A 751 -5.70 -8.12 -8.48
CA VAL A 751 -5.80 -8.26 -9.94
C VAL A 751 -4.90 -7.26 -10.65
N LYS A 752 -4.83 -6.03 -10.15
CA LYS A 752 -3.94 -4.98 -10.66
C LYS A 752 -2.47 -5.38 -10.56
N ASP A 753 -2.02 -5.85 -9.40
CA ASP A 753 -0.64 -6.27 -9.15
C ASP A 753 -0.28 -7.51 -9.98
N ALA A 754 -1.21 -8.46 -10.12
CA ALA A 754 -1.06 -9.63 -10.98
C ALA A 754 -0.91 -9.22 -12.46
N CYS A 755 -1.73 -8.28 -12.95
CA CYS A 755 -1.60 -7.74 -14.31
C CYS A 755 -0.23 -7.07 -14.55
N TYR A 756 0.30 -6.34 -13.55
CA TYR A 756 1.66 -5.77 -13.64
C TYR A 756 2.73 -6.85 -13.77
N ALA A 757 2.65 -7.90 -12.96
CA ALA A 757 3.59 -9.02 -13.02
C ALA A 757 3.51 -9.75 -14.37
N LEU A 758 2.31 -10.02 -14.88
CA LEU A 758 2.10 -10.61 -16.21
C LEU A 758 2.65 -9.71 -17.31
N ASN A 759 2.47 -8.39 -17.22
CA ASN A 759 3.01 -7.44 -18.20
C ASN A 759 4.55 -7.44 -18.24
N GLN A 760 5.21 -7.53 -17.08
CA GLN A 760 6.67 -7.69 -16.99
C GLN A 760 7.14 -9.01 -17.60
N MET A 761 6.40 -10.09 -17.36
CA MET A 761 6.70 -11.39 -17.95
C MET A 761 6.56 -11.36 -19.49
N VAL A 762 5.45 -10.83 -20.00
CA VAL A 762 5.21 -10.68 -21.46
C VAL A 762 6.28 -9.81 -22.11
N SER A 763 6.72 -8.73 -21.44
CA SER A 763 7.83 -7.89 -21.89
C SER A 763 9.14 -8.68 -21.96
N SER A 764 9.42 -9.51 -20.96
CA SER A 764 10.61 -10.37 -20.92
C SER A 764 10.58 -11.45 -22.01
N LEU A 765 9.41 -12.07 -22.25
CA LEU A 765 9.21 -13.04 -23.34
C LEU A 765 9.41 -12.39 -24.71
N THR A 766 8.94 -11.15 -24.88
CA THR A 766 9.16 -10.38 -26.11
C THR A 766 10.64 -10.12 -26.33
N ALA A 767 11.37 -9.66 -25.30
CA ALA A 767 12.81 -9.45 -25.38
C ALA A 767 13.59 -10.75 -25.65
N GLN A 768 13.17 -11.89 -25.10
CA GLN A 768 13.78 -13.20 -25.42
C GLN A 768 13.58 -13.58 -26.88
N ARG A 769 12.38 -13.33 -27.44
CA ARG A 769 12.08 -13.56 -28.85
C ARG A 769 12.93 -12.69 -29.76
N ASP A 770 13.10 -11.42 -29.40
CA ASP A 770 13.95 -10.47 -30.13
C ASP A 770 15.44 -10.85 -30.04
N ASN A 771 15.90 -11.35 -28.88
CA ASN A 771 17.25 -11.88 -28.75
C ASN A 771 17.47 -13.13 -29.60
N GLU A 772 16.48 -14.01 -29.70
CA GLU A 772 16.56 -15.19 -30.57
C GLU A 772 16.61 -14.79 -32.05
N THR A 773 15.76 -13.85 -32.48
CA THR A 773 15.79 -13.35 -33.88
C THR A 773 17.11 -12.64 -34.17
N ASN A 774 17.62 -11.81 -33.25
CA ASN A 774 18.95 -11.18 -33.36
C ASN A 774 20.08 -12.20 -33.47
N LEU A 775 20.03 -13.27 -32.67
CA LEU A 775 21.02 -14.36 -32.77
C LEU A 775 20.94 -15.06 -34.13
N ARG A 776 19.72 -15.32 -34.63
CA ARG A 776 19.53 -15.90 -35.98
C ARG A 776 20.11 -14.99 -37.06
N ILE A 777 19.84 -13.70 -37.01
CA ILE A 777 20.39 -12.69 -37.92
C ILE A 777 21.92 -12.69 -37.84
N SER A 778 22.49 -12.64 -36.64
CA SER A 778 23.95 -12.69 -36.44
C SER A 778 24.58 -13.95 -37.02
N THR A 779 23.96 -15.13 -36.83
CA THR A 779 24.45 -16.38 -37.43
C THR A 779 24.36 -16.38 -38.95
N ALA A 780 23.32 -15.77 -39.54
CA ALA A 780 23.21 -15.60 -40.97
C ALA A 780 24.32 -14.67 -41.50
N MET A 781 24.57 -13.55 -40.83
CA MET A 781 25.67 -12.62 -41.16
C MET A 781 27.05 -13.30 -41.06
N ALA A 782 27.29 -14.12 -40.05
CA ALA A 782 28.54 -14.87 -39.92
C ALA A 782 28.73 -15.88 -41.08
N SER A 783 27.65 -16.54 -41.51
CA SER A 783 27.68 -17.41 -42.69
C SER A 783 27.97 -16.63 -43.97
N GLU A 784 27.39 -15.45 -44.13
CA GLU A 784 27.61 -14.57 -45.28
C GLU A 784 29.06 -14.03 -45.32
N ALA A 785 29.61 -13.64 -44.18
CA ALA A 785 31.01 -13.25 -44.03
C ALA A 785 31.95 -14.40 -44.42
N HIS A 786 31.64 -15.63 -43.99
CA HIS A 786 32.42 -16.82 -44.38
C HIS A 786 32.38 -17.04 -45.90
N THR A 787 31.21 -16.96 -46.54
CA THR A 787 31.09 -17.04 -48.00
C THR A 787 31.92 -15.95 -48.71
N SER A 788 31.92 -14.73 -48.18
CA SER A 788 32.73 -13.62 -48.71
C SER A 788 34.23 -13.90 -48.62
N THR A 789 34.71 -14.53 -47.53
CA THR A 789 36.13 -14.95 -47.43
C THR A 789 36.49 -16.05 -48.44
N ILE A 790 35.57 -16.99 -48.71
CA ILE A 790 35.75 -18.02 -49.74
C ILE A 790 35.84 -17.36 -51.12
N MET A 791 34.95 -16.41 -51.43
CA MET A 791 34.97 -15.67 -52.69
C MET A 791 36.27 -14.86 -52.86
N ALA A 792 36.79 -14.24 -51.79
CA ALA A 792 38.08 -13.56 -51.82
C ALA A 792 39.25 -14.51 -52.11
N ARG A 793 39.27 -15.70 -51.48
CA ARG A 793 40.29 -16.73 -51.73
C ARG A 793 40.20 -17.31 -53.14
N ALA A 794 38.99 -17.53 -53.67
CA ALA A 794 38.79 -17.96 -55.04
C ALA A 794 39.30 -16.89 -56.04
N SER A 795 39.07 -15.61 -55.75
CA SER A 795 39.59 -14.49 -56.55
C SER A 795 41.13 -14.45 -56.59
N LEU A 796 41.81 -14.78 -55.48
CA LEU A 796 43.28 -14.91 -55.47
C LEU A 796 43.78 -16.04 -56.36
N ARG A 797 43.06 -17.17 -56.43
CA ARG A 797 43.40 -18.30 -57.33
C ARG A 797 43.26 -17.89 -58.80
N TYR A 798 42.23 -17.14 -59.17
CA TYR A 798 42.11 -16.59 -60.53
C TYR A 798 43.29 -15.66 -60.88
N GLY A 799 43.92 -15.02 -59.89
CA GLY A 799 45.15 -14.24 -60.08
C GLY A 799 46.39 -15.07 -60.48
N LEU A 800 46.44 -16.37 -60.16
CA LEU A 800 47.53 -17.26 -60.56
C LEU A 800 47.42 -17.65 -62.04
N ASP A 801 46.22 -17.92 -62.53
CA ASP A 801 46.00 -18.24 -63.95
C ASP A 801 46.34 -17.04 -64.86
N MET A 802 46.06 -15.81 -64.40
CA MET A 802 46.47 -14.60 -65.11
C MET A 802 48.00 -14.44 -65.25
N ARG A 803 48.80 -15.02 -64.35
CA ARG A 803 50.28 -14.93 -64.40
C ARG A 803 50.90 -15.84 -65.46
N VAL A 804 50.23 -16.92 -65.84
CA VAL A 804 50.70 -17.80 -66.91
C VAL A 804 50.75 -17.03 -68.22
N ILE A 805 49.71 -16.23 -68.51
CA ILE A 805 49.65 -15.38 -69.71
C ILE A 805 50.77 -14.33 -69.69
N ALA A 806 50.97 -13.63 -68.56
CA ALA A 806 52.02 -12.62 -68.42
C ALA A 806 53.45 -13.21 -68.58
N THR A 807 53.68 -14.43 -68.06
CA THR A 807 54.96 -15.14 -68.21
C THR A 807 55.25 -15.44 -69.68
N VAL A 808 54.23 -15.92 -70.41
CA VAL A 808 54.34 -16.17 -71.86
C VAL A 808 54.72 -14.88 -72.59
N THR A 809 54.08 -13.74 -72.27
CA THR A 809 54.41 -12.45 -72.91
C THR A 809 55.85 -12.00 -72.62
N LEU A 810 56.33 -12.17 -71.40
CA LEU A 810 57.69 -11.79 -70.98
C LEU A 810 58.80 -12.60 -71.67
N ILE A 811 58.50 -13.83 -72.09
CA ILE A 811 59.44 -14.67 -72.85
C ILE A 811 59.59 -14.17 -74.30
N PHE A 812 58.50 -13.71 -74.91
CA PHE A 812 58.49 -13.30 -76.32
C PHE A 812 58.94 -11.85 -76.55
N LEU A 813 58.72 -10.95 -75.58
CA LEU A 813 58.99 -9.51 -75.71
C LEU A 813 60.45 -9.14 -76.04
N PRO A 814 61.48 -9.79 -75.45
CA PRO A 814 62.87 -9.43 -75.75
C PRO A 814 63.29 -9.86 -77.16
N GLY A 815 62.80 -11.00 -77.63
CA GLY A 815 63.05 -11.48 -78.99
C GLY A 815 62.44 -10.56 -80.04
N THR A 816 61.20 -10.10 -79.84
CA THR A 816 60.56 -9.15 -80.76
C THR A 816 61.24 -7.78 -80.75
N PHE A 817 61.68 -7.28 -79.58
CA PHE A 817 62.42 -6.03 -79.47
C PHE A 817 63.79 -6.09 -80.19
N VAL A 818 64.58 -7.14 -79.92
CA VAL A 818 65.90 -7.33 -80.52
C VAL A 818 65.79 -7.58 -82.04
N ALA A 819 64.76 -8.31 -82.48
CA ALA A 819 64.49 -8.50 -83.91
C ALA A 819 64.21 -7.19 -84.63
N THR A 820 63.49 -6.26 -83.99
CA THR A 820 63.20 -4.93 -84.55
C THR A 820 64.47 -4.08 -84.67
N PHE A 821 65.36 -4.13 -83.67
CA PHE A 821 66.64 -3.39 -83.69
C PHE A 821 67.60 -3.87 -84.80
N PHE A 822 67.58 -5.15 -85.11
CA PHE A 822 68.49 -5.78 -86.08
C PHE A 822 67.90 -5.99 -87.49
N SER A 823 66.61 -5.67 -87.69
CA SER A 823 65.79 -6.10 -88.84
C SER A 823 66.21 -5.61 -90.23
N ILE A 824 67.24 -4.78 -90.34
CA ILE A 824 67.53 -4.07 -91.61
C ILE A 824 68.87 -4.46 -92.24
N ASN A 825 69.83 -5.00 -91.48
CA ASN A 825 71.22 -5.15 -91.97
C ASN A 825 71.76 -6.59 -92.00
N PHE A 826 71.02 -7.59 -91.54
CA PHE A 826 71.53 -8.97 -91.44
C PHE A 826 71.31 -9.83 -92.68
N PHE A 827 70.30 -9.50 -93.47
CA PHE A 827 69.97 -10.24 -94.68
C PHE A 827 70.13 -9.30 -95.87
N ASN A 828 71.21 -9.48 -96.64
CA ASN A 828 71.41 -8.78 -97.89
C ASN A 828 70.93 -9.67 -99.04
N PHE A 829 69.78 -9.31 -99.62
CA PHE A 829 69.15 -10.01 -100.75
C PHE A 829 69.39 -9.29 -102.08
N ASP A 830 70.45 -8.49 -102.18
CA ASP A 830 70.81 -7.79 -103.42
C ASP A 830 71.10 -8.80 -104.56
N PRO A 831 70.40 -8.70 -105.71
CA PRO A 831 70.53 -9.64 -106.83
C PRO A 831 71.91 -9.67 -107.49
N GLU A 832 72.81 -8.73 -107.21
CA GLU A 832 74.21 -8.75 -107.70
C GLU A 832 75.18 -9.55 -106.81
N ASN A 833 74.72 -10.05 -105.66
CA ASN A 833 75.50 -10.95 -104.81
C ASN A 833 75.21 -12.43 -105.12
N ASP A 834 76.26 -13.25 -105.13
CA ASP A 834 76.23 -14.69 -105.43
C ASP A 834 75.57 -15.50 -104.29
N GLY A 835 74.27 -15.26 -104.06
CA GLY A 835 73.43 -15.90 -103.04
C GLY A 835 73.07 -15.00 -101.85
N ALA A 836 72.06 -15.43 -101.07
CA ALA A 836 71.64 -14.76 -99.85
C ALA A 836 72.80 -14.72 -98.84
N LYS A 837 73.47 -13.57 -98.72
CA LYS A 837 74.56 -13.38 -97.75
C LYS A 837 73.95 -13.05 -96.40
N MET A 838 73.76 -14.09 -95.60
CA MET A 838 73.52 -13.97 -94.16
C MET A 838 74.79 -13.44 -93.51
N SER A 839 74.69 -12.32 -92.79
CA SER A 839 75.83 -11.78 -92.06
C SER A 839 76.36 -12.80 -91.04
N ASN A 840 77.67 -12.98 -90.98
CA ASN A 840 78.33 -13.83 -89.97
C ASN A 840 78.05 -13.38 -88.52
N TRP A 841 77.42 -12.22 -88.32
CA TRP A 841 77.06 -11.67 -87.01
C TRP A 841 75.65 -12.05 -86.55
N VAL A 842 74.87 -12.83 -87.31
CA VAL A 842 73.50 -13.22 -86.91
C VAL A 842 73.46 -14.01 -85.60
N TRP A 843 74.54 -14.70 -85.22
CA TRP A 843 74.62 -15.37 -83.91
C TRP A 843 74.49 -14.37 -82.73
N VAL A 844 74.87 -13.10 -82.92
CA VAL A 844 74.74 -12.05 -81.90
C VAL A 844 73.27 -11.78 -81.57
N TYR A 845 72.36 -11.86 -82.55
CA TYR A 845 70.91 -11.75 -82.30
C TYR A 845 70.43 -12.80 -81.30
N PHE A 846 70.81 -14.07 -81.49
CA PHE A 846 70.40 -15.17 -80.60
C PHE A 846 71.01 -15.03 -79.21
N VAL A 847 72.30 -14.67 -79.12
CA VAL A 847 72.98 -14.48 -77.83
C VAL A 847 72.37 -13.31 -77.06
N VAL A 848 72.19 -12.16 -77.70
CA VAL A 848 71.60 -10.96 -77.07
C VAL A 848 70.16 -11.22 -76.64
N THR A 849 69.36 -11.90 -77.46
CA THR A 849 67.98 -12.27 -77.12
C THR A 849 67.93 -13.21 -75.91
N ILE A 850 68.76 -14.26 -75.88
CA ILE A 850 68.79 -15.21 -74.76
C ILE A 850 69.23 -14.51 -73.48
N VAL A 851 70.24 -13.64 -73.55
CA VAL A 851 70.73 -12.87 -72.39
C VAL A 851 69.66 -11.90 -71.89
N LEU A 852 68.99 -11.15 -72.78
CA LEU A 852 67.92 -10.22 -72.40
C LEU A 852 66.69 -10.95 -71.85
N THR A 853 66.27 -12.06 -72.46
CA THR A 853 65.21 -12.91 -71.91
C THR A 853 65.60 -13.46 -70.54
N GLY A 854 66.86 -13.89 -70.38
CA GLY A 854 67.42 -14.30 -69.11
C GLY A 854 67.34 -13.18 -68.07
N ILE A 855 67.74 -11.95 -68.41
CA ILE A 855 67.69 -10.78 -67.52
C ILE A 855 66.25 -10.44 -67.14
N VAL A 856 65.33 -10.36 -68.11
CA VAL A 856 63.93 -10.01 -67.87
C VAL A 856 63.25 -11.06 -66.98
N LEU A 857 63.49 -12.35 -67.22
CA LEU A 857 62.98 -13.43 -66.38
C LEU A 857 63.61 -13.41 -64.99
N THR A 858 64.90 -13.07 -64.90
CA THR A 858 65.63 -12.97 -63.63
C THR A 858 65.10 -11.80 -62.79
N VAL A 859 64.97 -10.61 -63.38
CA VAL A 859 64.37 -9.43 -62.73
C VAL A 859 62.94 -9.72 -62.31
N TRP A 860 62.12 -10.33 -63.18
CA TRP A 860 60.76 -10.73 -62.83
C TRP A 860 60.75 -11.73 -61.66
N ARG A 861 61.64 -12.73 -61.68
CA ARG A 861 61.77 -13.73 -60.61
C ARG A 861 62.26 -13.14 -59.27
N PHE A 862 62.99 -12.03 -59.28
CA PHE A 862 63.49 -11.35 -58.08
C PHE A 862 62.60 -10.21 -57.58
N VAL A 863 61.86 -9.52 -58.45
CA VAL A 863 60.94 -8.41 -58.08
C VAL A 863 59.55 -8.93 -57.69
N THR A 864 59.08 -10.02 -58.30
CA THR A 864 57.76 -10.60 -58.01
C THR A 864 57.61 -11.28 -56.63
N PRO A 865 58.61 -11.97 -56.03
CA PRO A 865 58.40 -12.76 -54.80
C PRO A 865 58.16 -11.91 -53.54
N ALA A 866 58.60 -10.64 -53.49
CA ALA A 866 58.60 -9.83 -52.27
C ALA A 866 57.20 -9.52 -51.68
N LYS A 867 56.11 -9.75 -52.42
CA LYS A 867 54.72 -9.57 -51.93
C LYS A 867 53.91 -10.87 -51.86
N ILE A 868 54.49 -12.00 -52.31
CA ILE A 868 53.77 -13.28 -52.46
C ILE A 868 54.20 -14.27 -51.39
N GLU A 869 55.47 -14.27 -50.98
CA GLU A 869 55.91 -15.08 -49.84
C GLU A 869 55.13 -14.73 -48.57
N GLU A 870 54.85 -13.45 -48.33
CA GLU A 870 54.04 -12.98 -47.21
C GLU A 870 52.58 -13.50 -47.26
N LEU A 871 52.00 -13.63 -48.46
CA LEU A 871 50.63 -14.14 -48.64
C LEU A 871 50.55 -15.69 -48.64
N LEU A 872 51.59 -16.37 -49.14
CA LEU A 872 51.70 -17.84 -49.12
C LEU A 872 52.05 -18.37 -47.73
N ASP A 873 52.80 -17.62 -46.93
CA ASP A 873 53.03 -17.95 -45.51
C ASP A 873 51.74 -17.84 -44.69
N LEU A 874 50.87 -16.88 -44.99
CA LEU A 874 49.54 -16.77 -44.37
C LEU A 874 48.60 -17.93 -44.76
N GLU A 875 48.79 -18.56 -45.93
CA GLU A 875 48.04 -19.76 -46.34
C GLU A 875 48.61 -21.05 -45.70
N LYS A 876 49.93 -21.14 -45.53
CA LYS A 876 50.61 -22.29 -44.90
C LYS A 876 50.52 -22.31 -43.37
N ASN A 877 50.53 -21.13 -42.75
CA ASN A 877 50.38 -20.94 -41.30
C ASN A 877 49.14 -20.09 -41.01
N PRO A 878 47.93 -20.66 -41.18
CA PRO A 878 46.73 -19.96 -40.78
C PRO A 878 46.77 -19.71 -39.27
N ASP A 879 46.34 -18.51 -38.85
CA ASP A 879 46.24 -18.14 -37.44
C ASP A 879 45.51 -19.25 -36.66
N PRO A 880 46.12 -19.84 -35.62
CA PRO A 880 45.52 -20.90 -34.82
C PRO A 880 44.13 -20.51 -34.30
N SER A 881 43.92 -19.24 -33.98
CA SER A 881 42.64 -18.74 -33.48
C SER A 881 41.51 -18.85 -34.52
N LEU A 882 41.82 -18.63 -35.80
CA LEU A 882 40.86 -18.72 -36.90
C LEU A 882 40.59 -20.19 -37.29
N VAL A 883 41.59 -21.07 -37.20
CA VAL A 883 41.43 -22.52 -37.42
C VAL A 883 40.58 -23.15 -36.33
N GLU A 884 40.76 -22.71 -35.09
CA GLU A 884 39.98 -23.15 -33.94
C GLU A 884 38.54 -22.63 -34.03
N LEU A 885 38.34 -21.40 -34.51
CA LEU A 885 37.03 -20.83 -34.81
C LEU A 885 36.30 -21.59 -35.94
N ASP A 886 36.98 -21.94 -37.03
CA ASP A 886 36.40 -22.73 -38.14
C ASP A 886 36.04 -24.16 -37.70
N ARG A 887 36.89 -24.82 -36.90
CA ARG A 887 36.57 -26.13 -36.31
C ARG A 887 35.39 -26.05 -35.35
N SER A 888 35.34 -25.01 -34.52
CA SER A 888 34.24 -24.72 -33.60
C SER A 888 32.92 -24.54 -34.35
N LEU A 889 32.92 -23.70 -35.40
CA LEU A 889 31.76 -23.44 -36.25
C LEU A 889 31.30 -24.70 -37.00
N LYS A 890 32.21 -25.48 -37.61
CA LYS A 890 31.87 -26.73 -38.30
C LYS A 890 31.27 -27.77 -37.37
N ARG A 891 31.79 -27.91 -36.14
CA ARG A 891 31.21 -28.76 -35.09
C ARG A 891 29.82 -28.27 -34.67
N SER A 892 29.62 -26.96 -34.55
CA SER A 892 28.32 -26.39 -34.20
C SER A 892 27.26 -26.60 -35.30
N LEU A 893 27.68 -26.48 -36.57
CA LEU A 893 26.82 -26.68 -37.74
C LEU A 893 26.43 -28.16 -37.87
N THR A 894 27.39 -29.09 -37.84
CA THR A 894 27.10 -30.55 -37.89
C THR A 894 26.26 -31.03 -36.70
N ALA A 895 26.45 -30.47 -35.50
CA ALA A 895 25.61 -30.76 -34.36
C ALA A 895 24.16 -30.24 -34.54
N LYS A 896 23.97 -29.05 -35.13
CA LYS A 896 22.64 -28.51 -35.45
C LYS A 896 21.94 -29.28 -36.58
N THR A 897 22.65 -29.69 -37.64
CA THR A 897 22.06 -30.54 -38.70
C THR A 897 21.66 -31.92 -38.16
N MET A 898 22.46 -32.54 -37.29
CA MET A 898 22.09 -33.81 -36.64
C MET A 898 20.90 -33.67 -35.68
N LYS A 899 20.77 -32.54 -34.96
CA LYS A 899 19.59 -32.27 -34.11
C LYS A 899 18.32 -32.00 -34.92
N SER A 900 18.44 -31.32 -36.07
CA SER A 900 17.34 -31.09 -37.01
C SER A 900 16.86 -32.39 -37.65
N TRP A 901 17.78 -33.29 -38.04
CA TRP A 901 17.44 -34.60 -38.62
C TRP A 901 16.85 -35.58 -37.60
N ARG A 902 17.21 -35.48 -36.31
CA ARG A 902 16.58 -36.27 -35.24
C ARG A 902 15.16 -35.83 -34.88
N LYS A 903 14.80 -34.56 -35.10
CA LYS A 903 13.41 -34.06 -34.88
C LYS A 903 12.45 -34.36 -36.05
N VAL A 904 12.97 -34.62 -37.25
CA VAL A 904 12.15 -34.97 -38.44
C VAL A 904 11.88 -36.48 -38.54
N LYS A 905 12.59 -37.33 -37.77
CA LYS A 905 12.34 -38.78 -37.70
C LYS A 905 11.41 -39.22 -36.57
N THR A 906 10.86 -38.28 -35.80
CA THR A 906 9.90 -38.54 -34.71
C THR A 906 8.61 -37.73 -34.85
N PHE A 907 8.20 -37.48 -36.10
CA PHE A 907 6.80 -37.25 -36.48
C PHE A 907 6.39 -38.32 -37.49
#